data_AF-A0A937F5E8-F1
#
_entry.id   AF-A0A937F5E8-F1
#
_cell.length_a   1.000
_cell.length_b   1.000
_cell.length_c   1.000
_cell.angle_alpha   90.00
_cell.angle_beta   90.00
_cell.angle_gamma   90.00
#
_symmetry.space_group_name_H-M   'P 1'
#
loop_
_entity.id
_entity.type
_entity.pdbx_description
1 polymer ?
#
loop_
_entity_poly.entity_id
_entity_poly.type
_entity_poly.pdbx_seq_one_letter_code
_entity_poly.pdbx_strand_id
1 'polypeptide(L)'
;MSQLEDLLQECTVKLSLPGRVGWGTGFFLAPEWILTCHHVVRDADGNPVQVQWQQVELDAVVERSWPEPYDLALLRVTLPAEANPACVYLDAEIRSRDPLYLFGYPDQDFPNGCPVTFTCEGLTGDDPALIKFSLGQVRPGMSGSPLLNQRTGKVCGMVKFTRDRAFDLGGGAVPTAVILEQFPELVEQQRSLHQSDRRWTQRRQGAIVTHPITPSSIPATLSLSAYDATTWVGRDELITTLTQKLQDGCRILVLTGITGIGKTALAERLVVEGSGQGVPFHRLNFDDRGQGCDFLSGALALLPKLGETVTTEDQKDPQNALKHLLQAIRSKCFLIQIDSLEMLLQGNEQTGWNAFADSLWTDFFQQLLAGEDCQSQLLLTTQAIPEELEMIGFRYSRCWYRQELSGLSETEQLQLFKKNGLDLDAAGVEYLKQIGHLYQGHPLAIQVIARDILDKPFHGDVQLYWQRYQTEFDEIARDRNQKGGISPRALQIKVKQRVEQSLQRLPTDALNMLCRSSVYRRPVPESFWLAMAEKLSEDNQSAALALLKSHNLIEEELTPNGVLLLRQHNLVRSVARRFLKMEKDVWQDAERTAANVWLNELDLDLDVSNLGQVRGKLEAFHHYCEIEDWKVAKAILIDQGVGNQLHVWGYFRERIALYERILGKLNTATDLACRNNIGQAYWFLSDYPQAIDCYQKSLVIAREVSDRLGEGTALRGLGIARHSLGKYSEAAEYFQQSLAIAREVSDRLGEGKTLAYLGNAAWASGNYLQAVEYYQQYLAICREVGDRQGEGSALGGLGLAYDSLGDYPRAIEYHKQHLTIARAIGARQGEGNSLVNWGSTLIKLEQYLEAKQYLQISLKIFRELGERDGETEALLRLGELYYKIGELGLAQNFCDRALTLASELGIPLVNECEALQAQLATDNPVEEP
;
A
#
# COMPACT_ATOMS: atom_id res chain seq x y z
N MET A 1 18.66 21.93 9.74
CA MET A 1 17.23 22.20 9.55
C MET A 1 16.93 23.64 9.96
N SER A 2 17.05 24.04 11.24
CA SER A 2 16.77 25.42 11.69
C SER A 2 17.44 26.53 10.85
N GLN A 3 18.70 26.36 10.44
CA GLN A 3 19.42 27.38 9.65
C GLN A 3 18.85 27.64 8.24
N LEU A 4 18.23 26.64 7.60
CA LEU A 4 17.58 26.81 6.28
C LEU A 4 16.16 27.36 6.43
N GLU A 5 15.49 27.05 7.54
CA GLU A 5 14.20 27.63 7.91
C GLU A 5 14.34 29.14 8.16
N ASP A 6 15.36 29.54 8.92
CA ASP A 6 15.72 30.95 9.14
C ASP A 6 16.00 31.67 7.81
N LEU A 7 16.68 31.01 6.88
CA LEU A 7 17.00 31.58 5.58
C LEU A 7 15.75 31.74 4.69
N LEU A 8 14.82 30.78 4.74
CA LEU A 8 13.54 30.88 4.05
C LEU A 8 12.72 32.05 4.62
N GLN A 9 12.72 32.23 5.93
CA GLN A 9 12.10 33.38 6.60
C GLN A 9 12.74 34.71 6.17
N GLU A 10 14.06 34.79 6.04
CA GLU A 10 14.77 35.98 5.56
C GLU A 10 14.39 36.35 4.10
N CYS A 11 13.99 35.37 3.28
CA CYS A 11 13.63 35.57 1.88
C CYS A 11 12.16 35.97 1.67
N THR A 12 11.26 35.66 2.61
CA THR A 12 9.81 35.88 2.48
C THR A 12 9.42 37.31 2.89
N VAL A 13 8.57 37.94 2.08
CA VAL A 13 8.03 39.29 2.30
C VAL A 13 6.52 39.29 2.46
N LYS A 14 6.00 40.35 3.08
CA LYS A 14 4.57 40.62 3.21
C LYS A 14 4.18 41.78 2.29
N LEU A 15 3.08 41.63 1.56
CA LEU A 15 2.63 42.57 0.54
C LEU A 15 1.29 43.21 0.94
N SER A 16 1.13 44.50 0.69
CA SER A 16 -0.14 45.22 0.84
C SER A 16 -0.38 46.23 -0.28
N LEU A 17 -1.66 46.51 -0.51
CA LEU A 17 -2.12 47.52 -1.45
C LEU A 17 -2.77 48.69 -0.69
N PRO A 18 -2.48 49.95 -1.05
CA PRO A 18 -3.10 51.11 -0.43
C PRO A 18 -4.64 51.02 -0.46
N GLY A 19 -5.29 51.16 0.70
CA GLY A 19 -6.76 51.18 0.81
C GLY A 19 -7.44 49.80 0.87
N ARG A 20 -6.69 48.68 0.89
CA ARG A 20 -7.24 47.34 1.12
C ARG A 20 -6.99 46.84 2.54
N VAL A 21 -8.00 46.15 3.09
CA VAL A 21 -7.87 45.36 4.32
C VAL A 21 -7.44 43.95 3.92
N GLY A 22 -6.20 43.60 4.23
CA GLY A 22 -5.63 42.27 3.98
C GLY A 22 -4.22 42.32 3.37
N TRP A 23 -3.47 41.25 3.57
CA TRP A 23 -2.07 41.14 3.16
C TRP A 23 -1.86 39.89 2.30
N GLY A 24 -0.91 39.96 1.37
CA GLY A 24 -0.43 38.79 0.62
C GLY A 24 1.01 38.43 0.99
N THR A 25 1.49 37.29 0.52
CA THR A 25 2.89 36.86 0.71
C THR A 25 3.65 36.91 -0.61
N GLY A 26 4.96 37.14 -0.56
CA GLY A 26 5.87 36.99 -1.69
C GLY A 26 7.26 36.60 -1.21
N PHE A 27 8.23 36.45 -2.12
CA PHE A 27 9.62 36.20 -1.72
C PHE A 27 10.63 36.74 -2.74
N PHE A 28 11.84 37.05 -2.27
CA PHE A 28 12.95 37.49 -3.11
C PHE A 28 13.50 36.33 -3.96
N LEU A 29 13.46 36.51 -5.28
CA LEU A 29 14.15 35.64 -6.26
C LEU A 29 15.55 36.15 -6.59
N ALA A 30 15.73 37.45 -6.53
CA ALA A 30 16.99 38.17 -6.69
C ALA A 30 16.84 39.51 -5.96
N PRO A 31 17.93 40.26 -5.70
CA PRO A 31 17.85 41.45 -4.86
C PRO A 31 16.76 42.46 -5.26
N GLU A 32 16.59 42.74 -6.56
CA GLU A 32 15.56 43.68 -7.05
C GLU A 32 14.23 43.01 -7.42
N TRP A 33 14.06 41.70 -7.21
CA TRP A 33 12.95 40.93 -7.79
C TRP A 33 12.20 40.10 -6.75
N ILE A 34 10.88 40.33 -6.65
CA ILE A 34 9.97 39.60 -5.77
C ILE A 34 8.93 38.85 -6.61
N LEU A 35 8.70 37.58 -6.28
CA LEU A 35 7.61 36.77 -6.86
C LEU A 35 6.43 36.68 -5.90
N THR A 36 5.21 36.73 -6.46
CA THR A 36 3.96 36.46 -5.74
C THR A 36 2.89 35.97 -6.73
N CYS A 37 1.68 35.68 -6.23
CA CYS A 37 0.54 35.34 -7.08
C CYS A 37 -0.07 36.59 -7.74
N HIS A 38 -0.52 36.50 -8.99
CA HIS A 38 -1.17 37.62 -9.68
C HIS A 38 -2.39 38.13 -8.91
N HIS A 39 -3.23 37.25 -8.37
CA HIS A 39 -4.42 37.66 -7.61
C HIS A 39 -4.12 38.48 -6.34
N VAL A 40 -2.90 38.41 -5.80
CA VAL A 40 -2.47 39.21 -4.65
C VAL A 40 -2.32 40.68 -5.04
N VAL A 41 -1.86 40.94 -6.27
CA VAL A 41 -1.51 42.27 -6.78
C VAL A 41 -2.37 42.75 -7.96
N ARG A 42 -3.38 41.98 -8.37
CA ARG A 42 -4.21 42.25 -9.56
C ARG A 42 -4.90 43.61 -9.56
N ASP A 43 -5.15 44.17 -8.38
CA ASP A 43 -5.85 45.43 -8.16
C ASP A 43 -4.87 46.60 -7.89
N ALA A 44 -3.57 46.42 -8.14
CA ALA A 44 -2.58 47.49 -7.98
C ALA A 44 -2.77 48.61 -9.02
N ASP A 45 -3.29 48.31 -10.22
CA ASP A 45 -3.58 49.27 -11.29
C ASP A 45 -2.45 50.29 -11.58
N GLY A 46 -1.19 49.84 -11.48
CA GLY A 46 0.00 50.68 -11.68
C GLY A 46 0.46 51.49 -10.47
N ASN A 47 -0.23 51.39 -9.33
CA ASN A 47 0.21 51.95 -8.05
C ASN A 47 1.32 51.10 -7.41
N PRO A 48 2.19 51.70 -6.58
CA PRO A 48 3.20 50.96 -5.84
C PRO A 48 2.56 49.98 -4.84
N VAL A 49 3.06 48.75 -4.85
CA VAL A 49 2.78 47.70 -3.87
C VAL A 49 3.69 47.91 -2.67
N GLN A 50 3.09 48.06 -1.49
CA GLN A 50 3.82 48.21 -0.24
C GLN A 50 4.37 46.85 0.20
N VAL A 51 5.69 46.73 0.30
CA VAL A 51 6.40 45.53 0.70
C VAL A 51 6.96 45.72 2.10
N GLN A 52 6.49 44.91 3.05
CA GLN A 52 7.07 44.82 4.37
C GLN A 52 8.02 43.62 4.40
N TRP A 53 9.32 43.90 4.54
CA TRP A 53 10.38 42.91 4.65
C TRP A 53 11.08 43.08 6.00
N GLN A 54 10.86 42.12 6.91
CA GLN A 54 11.32 42.23 8.29
C GLN A 54 10.83 43.54 8.95
N GLN A 55 11.73 44.42 9.38
CA GLN A 55 11.42 45.73 9.97
C GLN A 55 11.54 46.88 8.96
N VAL A 56 11.65 46.57 7.66
CA VAL A 56 11.85 47.54 6.58
C VAL A 56 10.61 47.59 5.67
N GLU A 57 10.18 48.80 5.32
CA GLU A 57 9.15 49.04 4.32
C GLU A 57 9.80 49.47 3.01
N LEU A 58 9.36 48.86 1.90
CA LEU A 58 9.88 49.05 0.55
C LEU A 58 8.73 49.26 -0.43
N ASP A 59 8.98 50.02 -1.49
CA ASP A 59 8.04 50.16 -2.61
C ASP A 59 8.44 49.22 -3.76
N ALA A 60 7.46 48.47 -4.26
CA ALA A 60 7.61 47.64 -5.44
C ALA A 60 6.56 47.96 -6.50
N VAL A 61 6.92 47.75 -7.77
CA VAL A 61 6.00 47.92 -8.91
C VAL A 61 5.84 46.58 -9.60
N VAL A 62 4.61 46.25 -10.02
CA VAL A 62 4.36 45.04 -10.82
C VAL A 62 4.98 45.25 -12.21
N GLU A 63 6.07 44.54 -12.49
CA GLU A 63 6.78 44.64 -13.77
C GLU A 63 6.10 43.75 -14.82
N ARG A 64 5.76 42.51 -14.44
CA ARG A 64 5.06 41.56 -15.30
C ARG A 64 4.10 40.70 -14.48
N SER A 65 3.00 40.31 -15.09
CA SER A 65 2.07 39.36 -14.46
C SER A 65 1.40 38.46 -15.49
N TRP A 66 1.20 37.21 -15.09
CA TRP A 66 0.47 36.18 -15.79
C TRP A 66 -0.78 35.83 -14.98
N PRO A 67 -1.98 36.20 -15.45
CA PRO A 67 -3.24 35.75 -14.86
C PRO A 67 -3.42 34.23 -14.97
N GLU A 68 -4.63 33.72 -14.78
CA GLU A 68 -4.91 32.29 -14.99
C GLU A 68 -4.53 31.82 -16.41
N PRO A 69 -3.96 30.60 -16.56
CA PRO A 69 -3.88 29.53 -15.56
C PRO A 69 -2.67 29.62 -14.59
N TYR A 70 -1.66 30.46 -14.85
CA TYR A 70 -0.42 30.50 -14.08
C TYR A 70 -0.55 31.25 -12.74
N ASP A 71 -1.26 32.38 -12.73
CA ASP A 71 -1.45 33.25 -11.55
C ASP A 71 -0.12 33.68 -10.89
N LEU A 72 0.81 34.20 -11.69
CA LEU A 72 2.14 34.66 -11.28
C LEU A 72 2.29 36.17 -11.47
N ALA A 73 2.95 36.86 -10.55
CA ALA A 73 3.37 38.25 -10.73
C ALA A 73 4.82 38.46 -10.26
N LEU A 74 5.60 39.13 -11.10
CA LEU A 74 6.98 39.51 -10.84
C LEU A 74 7.02 41.02 -10.58
N LEU A 75 7.49 41.38 -9.39
CA LEU A 75 7.58 42.76 -8.92
C LEU A 75 9.04 43.21 -8.90
N ARG A 76 9.25 44.47 -9.29
CA ARG A 76 10.53 45.14 -9.16
C ARG A 76 10.52 46.03 -7.93
N VAL A 77 11.47 45.84 -7.02
CA VAL A 77 11.57 46.58 -5.76
C VAL A 77 12.75 47.55 -5.76
N THR A 78 12.56 48.74 -5.19
CA THR A 78 13.64 49.71 -5.02
C THR A 78 14.30 49.48 -3.66
N LEU A 79 15.53 48.96 -3.65
CA LEU A 79 16.27 48.70 -2.43
C LEU A 79 17.10 49.91 -1.96
N PRO A 80 17.24 50.14 -0.63
CA PRO A 80 18.25 51.05 -0.09
C PRO A 80 19.67 50.61 -0.45
N ALA A 81 20.61 51.57 -0.57
CA ALA A 81 21.97 51.32 -1.05
C ALA A 81 22.80 50.28 -0.25
N GLU A 82 22.40 49.99 1.00
CA GLU A 82 23.08 49.02 1.88
C GLU A 82 22.29 47.69 2.06
N ALA A 83 21.12 47.55 1.43
CA ALA A 83 20.28 46.36 1.58
C ALA A 83 20.75 45.20 0.70
N ASN A 84 20.94 44.01 1.29
CA ASN A 84 21.29 42.78 0.59
C ASN A 84 20.38 41.61 1.01
N PRO A 85 19.15 41.53 0.48
CA PRO A 85 18.19 40.52 0.89
C PRO A 85 18.70 39.10 0.58
N ALA A 86 18.33 38.14 1.42
CA ALA A 86 18.49 36.73 1.08
C ALA A 86 17.49 36.38 -0.03
N CYS A 87 17.93 35.65 -1.03
CA CYS A 87 17.11 35.25 -2.17
C CYS A 87 16.97 33.74 -2.21
N VAL A 88 15.81 33.21 -2.57
CA VAL A 88 15.59 31.76 -2.60
C VAL A 88 16.47 31.06 -3.64
N TYR A 89 16.82 29.80 -3.37
CA TYR A 89 17.46 28.92 -4.35
C TYR A 89 16.44 27.97 -4.96
N LEU A 90 16.12 28.22 -6.23
CA LEU A 90 15.16 27.46 -7.03
C LEU A 90 15.66 26.05 -7.43
N ASP A 91 14.76 25.07 -7.39
CA ASP A 91 14.97 23.68 -7.83
C ASP A 91 13.73 23.13 -8.54
N ALA A 92 13.94 22.37 -9.60
CA ALA A 92 12.86 21.71 -10.33
C ALA A 92 12.56 20.31 -9.77
N GLU A 93 13.44 19.72 -8.95
CA GLU A 93 13.25 18.36 -8.44
C GLU A 93 12.20 18.27 -7.33
N ILE A 94 11.10 17.56 -7.62
CA ILE A 94 10.06 17.19 -6.67
C ILE A 94 9.66 15.73 -6.87
N ARG A 95 9.50 14.98 -5.78
CA ARG A 95 8.96 13.62 -5.77
C ARG A 95 7.66 13.56 -4.98
N SER A 96 6.81 12.60 -5.30
CA SER A 96 5.65 12.30 -4.44
C SER A 96 6.14 11.96 -3.04
N ARG A 97 5.46 12.51 -2.03
CA ARG A 97 5.74 12.46 -0.59
C ARG A 97 6.98 13.22 -0.13
N ASP A 98 7.60 14.06 -0.98
CA ASP A 98 8.63 14.98 -0.49
C ASP A 98 8.03 15.87 0.63
N PRO A 99 8.66 15.97 1.81
CA PRO A 99 8.22 16.87 2.86
C PRO A 99 8.55 18.31 2.46
N LEU A 100 7.52 19.13 2.33
CA LEU A 100 7.63 20.52 1.90
C LEU A 100 7.42 21.42 3.10
N TYR A 101 8.30 22.41 3.25
CA TYR A 101 8.24 23.39 4.33
C TYR A 101 8.02 24.77 3.74
N LEU A 102 7.15 25.58 4.34
CA LEU A 102 6.96 26.97 3.92
C LEU A 102 7.00 27.92 5.11
N PHE A 103 7.33 29.17 4.80
CA PHE A 103 7.19 30.30 5.70
C PHE A 103 6.36 31.37 5.00
N GLY A 104 5.21 31.74 5.57
CA GLY A 104 4.29 32.74 5.01
C GLY A 104 3.53 33.52 6.07
N TYR A 105 2.87 34.61 5.68
CA TYR A 105 2.18 35.53 6.60
C TYR A 105 0.65 35.40 6.44
N PRO A 106 -0.08 34.79 7.41
CA PRO A 106 -1.54 34.74 7.35
C PRO A 106 -2.18 36.07 7.80
N ASP A 107 -3.47 36.25 7.50
CA ASP A 107 -4.19 37.49 7.79
C ASP A 107 -4.64 37.58 9.27
N GLN A 108 -4.52 38.78 9.84
CA GLN A 108 -4.91 39.29 11.18
C GLN A 108 -4.41 38.58 12.47
N ASP A 109 -4.21 37.26 12.50
CA ASP A 109 -3.97 36.53 13.76
C ASP A 109 -2.48 36.23 14.07
N PHE A 110 -1.56 36.40 13.10
CA PHE A 110 -0.13 36.07 13.28
C PHE A 110 0.81 37.11 12.64
N PRO A 111 1.23 38.15 13.38
CA PRO A 111 2.03 39.25 12.84
C PRO A 111 3.46 38.85 12.41
N ASN A 112 3.98 37.70 12.86
CA ASN A 112 5.38 37.28 12.65
C ASN A 112 5.55 36.07 11.70
N GLY A 113 4.53 35.73 10.90
CA GLY A 113 4.55 34.56 10.01
C GLY A 113 4.23 33.25 10.73
N CYS A 114 3.81 32.22 9.98
CA CYS A 114 3.52 30.89 10.50
C CYS A 114 4.21 29.84 9.63
N PRO A 115 5.21 29.10 10.17
CA PRO A 115 5.82 28.00 9.45
C PRO A 115 4.86 26.80 9.42
N VAL A 116 4.75 26.16 8.25
CA VAL A 116 3.90 24.97 8.08
C VAL A 116 4.59 23.96 7.17
N THR A 117 4.47 22.68 7.52
CA THR A 117 4.90 21.54 6.70
C THR A 117 3.73 20.93 5.95
N PHE A 118 3.93 20.68 4.66
CA PHE A 118 3.01 20.03 3.74
C PHE A 118 3.58 18.71 3.23
N THR A 119 2.69 17.84 2.79
CA THR A 119 3.06 16.59 2.12
C THR A 119 2.75 16.74 0.64
N CYS A 120 3.78 16.66 -0.21
CA CYS A 120 3.59 16.66 -1.65
C CYS A 120 2.91 15.35 -2.09
N GLU A 121 1.80 15.39 -2.81
CA GLU A 121 1.20 14.18 -3.40
C GLU A 121 1.79 13.87 -4.79
N GLY A 122 2.43 14.86 -5.41
CA GLY A 122 2.96 14.79 -6.76
C GLY A 122 2.61 16.06 -7.55
N LEU A 123 2.73 15.97 -8.87
CA LEU A 123 2.24 17.00 -9.79
C LEU A 123 0.83 16.62 -10.27
N THR A 124 -0.03 17.61 -10.48
CA THR A 124 -1.32 17.41 -11.14
C THR A 124 -1.10 17.10 -12.62
N GLY A 125 -2.04 16.38 -13.23
CA GLY A 125 -2.04 16.14 -14.68
C GLY A 125 -2.54 17.32 -15.52
N ASP A 126 -2.68 18.50 -14.91
CA ASP A 126 -3.12 19.72 -15.59
C ASP A 126 -2.01 20.30 -16.48
N ASP A 127 -2.37 21.18 -17.41
CA ASP A 127 -1.42 21.99 -18.16
C ASP A 127 -1.68 23.50 -17.90
N PRO A 128 -0.84 24.18 -17.10
CA PRO A 128 0.41 23.70 -16.51
C PRO A 128 0.20 22.82 -15.27
N ALA A 129 1.10 21.84 -15.08
CA ALA A 129 1.07 20.95 -13.93
C ALA A 129 1.32 21.72 -12.62
N LEU A 130 0.55 21.43 -11.57
CA LEU A 130 0.68 22.06 -10.25
C LEU A 130 1.21 21.06 -9.22
N ILE A 131 1.95 21.52 -8.22
CA ILE A 131 2.26 20.70 -7.03
C ILE A 131 0.96 20.52 -6.25
N LYS A 132 0.60 19.27 -5.99
CA LYS A 132 -0.59 18.90 -5.22
C LYS A 132 -0.24 18.65 -3.76
N PHE A 133 -0.99 19.24 -2.83
CA PHE A 133 -0.89 18.98 -1.40
C PHE A 133 -2.02 18.08 -0.90
N SER A 134 -1.83 17.48 0.28
CA SER A 134 -2.90 16.75 0.95
C SER A 134 -3.98 17.69 1.51
N LEU A 135 -5.20 17.14 1.65
CA LEU A 135 -6.40 17.89 2.02
C LEU A 135 -6.24 18.71 3.32
N GLY A 136 -6.67 19.97 3.28
CA GLY A 136 -6.75 20.85 4.45
C GLY A 136 -5.44 21.54 4.85
N GLN A 137 -4.38 21.41 4.04
CA GLN A 137 -3.06 21.95 4.36
C GLN A 137 -2.93 23.47 4.09
N VAL A 138 -3.54 24.02 3.03
CA VAL A 138 -3.41 25.45 2.69
C VAL A 138 -4.45 26.33 3.39
N ARG A 139 -4.00 27.45 3.98
CA ARG A 139 -4.84 28.44 4.69
C ARG A 139 -4.86 29.80 3.97
N PRO A 140 -5.90 30.63 4.18
CA PRO A 140 -5.93 32.01 3.66
C PRO A 140 -4.70 32.82 4.10
N GLY A 141 -4.13 33.61 3.17
CA GLY A 141 -2.94 34.44 3.41
C GLY A 141 -1.60 33.78 3.00
N MET A 142 -1.58 32.48 2.72
CA MET A 142 -0.37 31.76 2.29
C MET A 142 -0.03 31.94 0.80
N SER A 143 -0.87 32.60 0.01
CA SER A 143 -0.61 32.80 -1.42
C SER A 143 0.65 33.62 -1.66
N GLY A 144 1.50 33.09 -2.53
CA GLY A 144 2.81 33.65 -2.84
C GLY A 144 3.92 33.21 -1.88
N SER A 145 3.68 32.27 -0.96
CA SER A 145 4.73 31.74 -0.08
C SER A 145 5.66 30.74 -0.81
N PRO A 146 6.98 30.77 -0.57
CA PRO A 146 7.91 29.81 -1.15
C PRO A 146 7.83 28.45 -0.46
N LEU A 147 7.95 27.37 -1.24
CA LEU A 147 7.97 25.99 -0.75
C LEU A 147 9.37 25.40 -0.82
N LEU A 148 9.98 25.19 0.34
CA LEU A 148 11.26 24.52 0.50
C LEU A 148 11.05 23.00 0.51
N ASN A 149 11.68 22.30 -0.43
CA ASN A 149 11.77 20.86 -0.39
C ASN A 149 12.84 20.47 0.65
N GLN A 150 12.44 19.84 1.75
CA GLN A 150 13.37 19.49 2.83
C GLN A 150 14.40 18.44 2.40
N ARG A 151 14.11 17.63 1.36
CA ARG A 151 15.07 16.67 0.77
C ARG A 151 16.19 17.38 0.03
N THR A 152 15.86 18.36 -0.83
CA THR A 152 16.87 19.04 -1.66
C THR A 152 17.47 20.26 -0.96
N GLY A 153 16.79 20.80 0.06
CA GLY A 153 17.15 22.03 0.74
C GLY A 153 16.97 23.26 -0.15
N LYS A 154 16.10 23.19 -1.16
CA LYS A 154 15.87 24.25 -2.16
C LYS A 154 14.37 24.48 -2.38
N VAL A 155 14.03 25.67 -2.87
CA VAL A 155 12.64 26.07 -3.13
C VAL A 155 12.16 25.43 -4.43
N CYS A 156 11.09 24.65 -4.34
CA CYS A 156 10.57 23.85 -5.44
C CYS A 156 9.25 24.38 -6.01
N GLY A 157 8.57 25.30 -5.35
CA GLY A 157 7.41 25.99 -5.92
C GLY A 157 6.90 27.16 -5.08
N MET A 158 5.77 27.73 -5.48
CA MET A 158 5.08 28.82 -4.80
C MET A 158 3.61 28.49 -4.56
N VAL A 159 3.16 28.64 -3.31
CA VAL A 159 1.77 28.35 -2.91
C VAL A 159 0.79 29.27 -3.65
N LYS A 160 -0.25 28.68 -4.23
CA LYS A 160 -1.34 29.35 -4.91
C LYS A 160 -2.67 28.96 -4.23
N PHE A 161 -3.37 29.92 -3.63
CA PHE A 161 -4.69 29.71 -3.04
C PHE A 161 -5.77 30.28 -3.97
N THR A 162 -6.65 29.43 -4.50
CA THR A 162 -7.83 29.89 -5.23
C THR A 162 -8.98 30.20 -4.27
N ARG A 163 -9.60 31.38 -4.39
CA ARG A 163 -10.69 31.83 -3.49
C ARG A 163 -11.98 31.01 -3.60
N ASP A 164 -12.07 30.06 -4.53
CA ASP A 164 -13.27 29.26 -4.74
C ASP A 164 -13.33 28.08 -3.76
N ARG A 165 -13.80 28.36 -2.53
CA ARG A 165 -13.88 27.40 -1.41
C ARG A 165 -14.77 26.18 -1.67
N ALA A 166 -15.49 26.13 -2.80
CA ALA A 166 -16.37 25.01 -3.12
C ALA A 166 -15.66 23.85 -3.86
N PHE A 167 -14.46 24.08 -4.42
CA PHE A 167 -13.79 23.14 -5.34
C PHE A 167 -12.34 22.77 -4.97
N ASP A 168 -11.74 23.40 -3.96
CA ASP A 168 -10.34 23.16 -3.61
C ASP A 168 -10.20 22.17 -2.43
N LEU A 169 -9.82 20.92 -2.73
CA LEU A 169 -9.61 19.83 -1.78
C LEU A 169 -8.14 19.70 -1.33
N GLY A 170 -7.37 20.79 -1.31
CA GLY A 170 -6.01 20.76 -0.72
C GLY A 170 -5.14 21.99 -0.92
N GLY A 171 -5.50 22.89 -1.84
CA GLY A 171 -4.61 23.93 -2.34
C GLY A 171 -3.50 23.34 -3.21
N GLY A 172 -2.90 24.17 -4.06
CA GLY A 172 -1.81 23.76 -4.95
C GLY A 172 -0.68 24.77 -4.93
N ALA A 173 0.42 24.42 -5.59
CA ALA A 173 1.51 25.36 -5.82
C ALA A 173 2.02 25.30 -7.25
N VAL A 174 2.45 26.45 -7.75
CA VAL A 174 3.08 26.53 -9.07
C VAL A 174 4.50 25.99 -8.94
N PRO A 175 4.89 24.92 -9.67
CA PRO A 175 6.23 24.39 -9.62
C PRO A 175 7.23 25.40 -10.15
N THR A 176 8.46 25.31 -9.66
CA THR A 176 9.57 26.16 -10.12
C THR A 176 9.86 25.99 -11.59
N ALA A 177 9.65 24.78 -12.15
CA ALA A 177 9.77 24.55 -13.59
C ALA A 177 8.85 25.48 -14.39
N VAL A 178 7.58 25.58 -14.00
CA VAL A 178 6.58 26.46 -14.63
C VAL A 178 6.96 27.94 -14.43
N ILE A 179 7.45 28.32 -13.25
CA ILE A 179 7.91 29.70 -12.99
C ILE A 179 9.07 30.06 -13.93
N LEU A 180 10.05 29.17 -14.09
CA LEU A 180 11.22 29.39 -14.94
C LEU A 180 10.87 29.37 -16.44
N GLU A 181 9.84 28.63 -16.86
CA GLU A 181 9.32 28.68 -18.22
C GLU A 181 8.69 30.03 -18.55
N GLN A 182 7.93 30.62 -17.62
CA GLN A 182 7.27 31.91 -17.83
C GLN A 182 8.22 33.12 -17.65
N PHE A 183 9.37 32.90 -16.99
CA PHE A 183 10.40 33.91 -16.75
C PHE A 183 11.80 33.34 -17.04
N PRO A 184 12.12 33.01 -18.31
CA PRO A 184 13.36 32.33 -18.68
C PRO A 184 14.63 33.13 -18.32
N GLU A 185 14.54 34.46 -18.23
CA GLU A 185 15.63 35.33 -17.77
C GLU A 185 16.11 35.02 -16.35
N LEU A 186 15.25 34.42 -15.50
CA LEU A 186 15.60 34.08 -14.13
C LEU A 186 16.54 32.88 -14.04
N VAL A 187 16.60 32.02 -15.06
CA VAL A 187 17.43 30.82 -15.06
C VAL A 187 18.92 31.18 -14.94
N GLU A 188 19.38 32.13 -15.77
CA GLU A 188 20.78 32.57 -15.76
C GLU A 188 21.08 33.43 -14.53
N GLN A 189 20.14 34.27 -14.11
CA GLN A 189 20.26 35.09 -12.90
C GLN A 189 20.37 34.23 -11.62
N GLN A 190 19.54 33.21 -11.44
CA GLN A 190 19.62 32.28 -10.31
C GLN A 190 20.94 31.51 -10.29
N ARG A 191 21.43 31.09 -11.46
CA ARG A 191 22.73 30.42 -11.57
C ARG A 191 23.88 31.34 -11.17
N SER A 192 23.90 32.57 -11.66
CA SER A 192 24.95 33.56 -11.34
C SER A 192 24.89 34.00 -9.86
N LEU A 193 23.68 34.22 -9.34
CA LEU A 193 23.45 34.63 -7.96
C LEU A 193 23.92 33.55 -6.97
N HIS A 194 23.51 32.30 -7.14
CA HIS A 194 23.90 31.22 -6.20
C HIS A 194 25.32 30.69 -6.40
N GLN A 195 26.01 31.10 -7.47
CA GLN A 195 27.47 30.95 -7.58
C GLN A 195 28.24 31.99 -6.76
N SER A 196 27.68 33.19 -6.60
CA SER A 196 28.32 34.31 -5.88
C SER A 196 27.87 34.42 -4.41
N ASP A 197 26.61 34.13 -4.11
CA ASP A 197 26.03 34.10 -2.78
C ASP A 197 26.13 32.70 -2.15
N ARG A 198 26.96 32.58 -1.12
CA ARG A 198 27.19 31.30 -0.43
C ARG A 198 26.24 31.05 0.75
N ARG A 199 25.26 31.90 1.03
CA ARG A 199 24.34 31.75 2.18
C ARG A 199 23.63 30.39 2.18
N TRP A 200 23.11 29.96 1.02
CA TRP A 200 22.46 28.66 0.85
C TRP A 200 23.43 27.46 0.88
N THR A 201 24.65 27.63 0.37
CA THR A 201 25.64 26.53 0.28
C THR A 201 26.42 26.32 1.58
N GLN A 202 26.68 27.37 2.36
CA GLN A 202 27.35 27.30 3.67
C GLN A 202 26.45 26.70 4.76
N ARG A 203 25.19 27.13 4.84
CA ARG A 203 24.21 26.60 5.82
C ARG A 203 23.79 25.15 5.51
N ARG A 204 24.10 24.64 4.29
CA ARG A 204 23.98 23.22 3.92
C ARG A 204 25.13 22.35 4.48
N GLN A 205 26.35 22.89 4.59
CA GLN A 205 27.52 22.12 5.05
C GLN A 205 27.48 21.80 6.56
N GLY A 206 26.75 22.58 7.36
CA GLY A 206 26.49 22.27 8.79
C GLY A 206 25.52 21.11 9.04
N ALA A 207 24.88 20.57 8.00
CA ALA A 207 23.94 19.45 8.06
C ALA A 207 24.52 18.13 7.51
N ILE A 208 25.84 18.08 7.26
CA ILE A 208 26.54 16.85 6.88
C ILE A 208 27.31 16.38 8.11
N VAL A 209 26.75 15.43 8.87
CA VAL A 209 27.55 14.62 9.78
C VAL A 209 28.45 13.75 8.90
N THR A 210 29.69 14.19 8.72
CA THR A 210 30.76 13.39 8.16
C THR A 210 31.18 12.35 9.20
N HIS A 211 30.72 11.11 9.08
CA HIS A 211 31.44 9.98 9.66
C HIS A 211 32.62 9.62 8.73
N PRO A 212 33.82 9.38 9.28
CA PRO A 212 35.00 9.06 8.51
C PRO A 212 34.81 7.74 7.74
N ILE A 213 35.41 7.70 6.56
CA ILE A 213 35.37 6.62 5.60
C ILE A 213 35.97 5.34 6.21
N THR A 214 35.16 4.29 6.32
CA THR A 214 35.56 2.88 6.36
C THR A 214 34.74 2.11 5.32
N PRO A 215 35.33 1.14 4.61
CA PRO A 215 34.69 0.51 3.45
C PRO A 215 33.52 -0.38 3.89
N SER A 216 32.46 -0.37 3.07
CA SER A 216 31.18 -1.10 3.18
C SER A 216 30.12 -0.52 4.15
N SER A 217 29.24 0.34 3.62
CA SER A 217 27.99 0.73 4.28
C SER A 217 26.82 0.39 3.36
N ILE A 218 25.96 -0.52 3.81
CA ILE A 218 24.69 -0.89 3.20
C ILE A 218 23.81 0.37 3.08
N PRO A 219 23.21 0.69 1.91
CA PRO A 219 22.32 1.83 1.77
C PRO A 219 21.16 1.80 2.79
N ALA A 220 20.83 2.95 3.39
CA ALA A 220 19.77 3.08 4.41
C ALA A 220 18.35 2.67 3.95
N THR A 221 18.16 2.35 2.67
CA THR A 221 16.91 1.88 2.07
C THR A 221 16.78 0.35 1.99
N LEU A 222 17.82 -0.40 2.37
CA LEU A 222 17.80 -1.87 2.36
C LEU A 222 17.40 -2.42 3.74
N SER A 223 16.16 -2.86 3.86
CA SER A 223 15.70 -3.65 5.01
C SER A 223 16.18 -5.10 4.85
N LEU A 224 17.33 -5.42 5.46
CA LEU A 224 17.89 -6.77 5.49
C LEU A 224 17.55 -7.41 6.84
N SER A 225 17.12 -8.66 6.83
CA SER A 225 16.67 -9.34 8.06
C SER A 225 17.57 -10.51 8.48
N ALA A 226 18.48 -10.97 7.61
CA ALA A 226 19.25 -12.19 7.81
C ALA A 226 20.74 -12.02 7.51
N TYR A 227 21.11 -11.09 6.63
CA TYR A 227 22.49 -10.75 6.34
C TYR A 227 23.01 -9.66 7.26
N ASP A 228 24.08 -9.98 7.98
CA ASP A 228 24.88 -9.04 8.75
C ASP A 228 26.35 -9.19 8.39
N ALA A 229 26.95 -8.11 7.90
CA ALA A 229 28.35 -8.07 7.51
C ALA A 229 29.29 -8.41 8.68
N THR A 230 28.91 -8.04 9.90
CA THR A 230 29.73 -8.25 11.10
C THR A 230 29.72 -9.68 11.59
N THR A 231 28.82 -10.56 11.10
CA THR A 231 28.72 -11.99 11.46
C THR A 231 28.93 -12.94 10.28
N TRP A 232 28.78 -12.48 9.03
CA TRP A 232 28.96 -13.29 7.81
C TRP A 232 30.37 -13.90 7.64
N VAL A 233 30.47 -15.14 7.16
CA VAL A 233 31.75 -15.82 6.89
C VAL A 233 31.70 -16.58 5.57
N GLY A 234 32.70 -16.34 4.72
CA GLY A 234 33.02 -17.16 3.55
C GLY A 234 32.03 -17.06 2.38
N ARG A 235 32.06 -18.10 1.55
CA ARG A 235 31.33 -18.29 0.29
C ARG A 235 31.75 -17.33 -0.82
N ASP A 236 32.97 -16.79 -0.77
CA ASP A 236 33.41 -15.74 -1.70
C ASP A 236 33.40 -16.21 -3.17
N GLU A 237 33.88 -17.43 -3.45
CA GLU A 237 33.85 -18.01 -4.80
C GLU A 237 32.40 -18.22 -5.29
N LEU A 238 31.53 -18.69 -4.40
CA LEU A 238 30.12 -18.90 -4.71
C LEU A 238 29.41 -17.56 -4.95
N ILE A 239 29.62 -16.55 -4.09
CA ILE A 239 29.07 -15.20 -4.24
C ILE A 239 29.53 -14.60 -5.57
N THR A 240 30.81 -14.74 -5.91
CA THR A 240 31.37 -14.26 -7.19
C THR A 240 30.66 -14.94 -8.36
N THR A 241 30.51 -16.27 -8.31
CA THR A 241 29.83 -17.05 -9.35
C THR A 241 28.37 -16.64 -9.52
N LEU A 242 27.62 -16.53 -8.43
CA LEU A 242 26.20 -16.17 -8.45
C LEU A 242 25.99 -14.72 -8.89
N THR A 243 26.85 -13.80 -8.45
CA THR A 243 26.83 -12.40 -8.89
C THR A 243 27.08 -12.30 -10.39
N GLN A 244 28.06 -13.07 -10.91
CA GLN A 244 28.29 -13.14 -12.36
C GLN A 244 27.07 -13.70 -13.10
N LYS A 245 26.40 -14.73 -12.58
CA LYS A 245 25.17 -15.26 -13.19
C LYS A 245 24.07 -14.20 -13.29
N LEU A 246 23.86 -13.42 -12.25
CA LEU A 246 22.90 -12.30 -12.28
C LEU A 246 23.32 -11.26 -13.33
N GLN A 247 24.60 -10.90 -13.40
CA GLN A 247 25.11 -9.96 -14.41
C GLN A 247 24.99 -10.48 -15.85
N ASP A 248 25.11 -11.79 -16.05
CA ASP A 248 24.96 -12.47 -17.35
C ASP A 248 23.49 -12.56 -17.85
N GLY A 249 22.55 -11.97 -17.12
CA GLY A 249 21.12 -11.94 -17.48
C GLY A 249 20.29 -13.07 -16.90
N CYS A 250 20.77 -13.74 -15.84
CA CYS A 250 19.92 -14.66 -15.07
C CYS A 250 18.77 -13.89 -14.44
N ARG A 251 17.53 -14.24 -14.80
CA ARG A 251 16.32 -13.60 -14.31
C ARG A 251 15.78 -14.25 -13.06
N ILE A 252 15.88 -15.56 -12.94
CA ILE A 252 15.49 -16.28 -11.72
C ILE A 252 16.66 -17.10 -11.23
N LEU A 253 17.12 -16.76 -10.03
CA LEU A 253 18.15 -17.47 -9.30
C LEU A 253 17.51 -18.14 -8.08
N VAL A 254 17.58 -19.47 -8.03
CA VAL A 254 16.99 -20.27 -6.94
C VAL A 254 18.07 -20.81 -6.02
N LEU A 255 17.97 -20.47 -4.74
CA LEU A 255 18.79 -21.02 -3.66
C LEU A 255 18.01 -22.12 -2.94
N THR A 256 18.45 -23.38 -3.09
CA THR A 256 17.84 -24.53 -2.41
C THR A 256 18.73 -25.05 -1.28
N GLY A 257 18.13 -25.52 -0.18
CA GLY A 257 18.89 -26.12 0.92
C GLY A 257 18.10 -26.22 2.22
N ILE A 258 18.67 -26.88 3.23
CA ILE A 258 18.01 -27.09 4.53
C ILE A 258 17.85 -25.79 5.34
N THR A 259 16.95 -25.81 6.33
CA THR A 259 16.66 -24.64 7.18
C THR A 259 17.88 -24.24 8.00
N GLY A 260 18.24 -22.95 8.00
CA GLY A 260 19.41 -22.42 8.71
C GLY A 260 20.76 -22.59 8.00
N ILE A 261 20.77 -23.07 6.75
CA ILE A 261 22.00 -23.18 5.93
C ILE A 261 22.49 -21.83 5.39
N GLY A 262 21.72 -20.75 5.57
CA GLY A 262 22.07 -19.40 5.12
C GLY A 262 21.52 -18.99 3.74
N LYS A 263 20.40 -19.57 3.27
CA LYS A 263 19.77 -19.20 1.99
C LYS A 263 19.37 -17.71 1.93
N THR A 264 18.56 -17.28 2.88
CA THR A 264 18.06 -15.90 2.99
C THR A 264 19.20 -14.90 3.15
N ALA A 265 20.15 -15.20 4.03
CA ALA A 265 21.34 -14.37 4.23
C ALA A 265 22.23 -14.30 2.97
N LEU A 266 22.36 -15.39 2.19
CA LEU A 266 23.08 -15.37 0.92
C LEU A 266 22.34 -14.55 -0.15
N ALA A 267 21.01 -14.67 -0.23
CA ALA A 267 20.21 -13.84 -1.14
C ALA A 267 20.39 -12.35 -0.82
N GLU A 268 20.28 -11.96 0.45
CA GLU A 268 20.50 -10.58 0.90
C GLU A 268 21.96 -10.12 0.67
N ARG A 269 22.95 -11.00 0.84
CA ARG A 269 24.36 -10.72 0.49
C ARG A 269 24.52 -10.38 -0.99
N LEU A 270 23.85 -11.12 -1.88
CA LEU A 270 23.85 -10.88 -3.33
C LEU A 270 23.17 -9.56 -3.68
N VAL A 271 22.08 -9.21 -2.96
CA VAL A 271 21.43 -7.90 -3.08
C VAL A 271 22.40 -6.79 -2.71
N VAL A 272 23.17 -6.92 -1.62
CA VAL A 272 24.16 -5.92 -1.23
C VAL A 272 25.24 -5.76 -2.29
N GLU A 273 25.76 -6.84 -2.88
CA GLU A 273 26.71 -6.78 -4.02
C GLU A 273 26.10 -6.08 -5.25
N GLY A 274 24.84 -6.39 -5.59
CA GLY A 274 24.14 -5.79 -6.72
C GLY A 274 23.66 -4.35 -6.49
N SER A 275 23.41 -3.96 -5.24
CA SER A 275 22.83 -2.67 -4.85
C SER A 275 23.69 -1.46 -5.20
N GLY A 276 24.98 -1.67 -5.48
CA GLY A 276 25.86 -0.64 -6.05
C GLY A 276 25.38 -0.07 -7.39
N GLN A 277 24.39 -0.71 -8.04
CA GLN A 277 23.78 -0.25 -9.29
C GLN A 277 22.51 0.60 -9.13
N GLY A 278 22.01 0.81 -7.89
CA GLY A 278 20.84 1.65 -7.63
C GLY A 278 19.48 1.03 -8.01
N VAL A 279 19.42 -0.28 -8.23
CA VAL A 279 18.18 -1.02 -8.53
C VAL A 279 17.32 -1.14 -7.26
N PRO A 280 16.01 -0.80 -7.29
CA PRO A 280 15.13 -0.96 -6.13
C PRO A 280 14.99 -2.42 -5.70
N PHE A 281 15.11 -2.66 -4.40
CA PHE A 281 14.98 -3.98 -3.79
C PHE A 281 13.65 -4.14 -3.07
N HIS A 282 12.95 -5.25 -3.33
CA HIS A 282 11.71 -5.60 -2.66
C HIS A 282 11.72 -7.06 -2.21
N ARG A 283 11.09 -7.33 -1.07
CA ARG A 283 10.98 -8.69 -0.51
C ARG A 283 9.52 -9.10 -0.30
N LEU A 284 9.23 -10.35 -0.65
CA LEU A 284 8.05 -11.09 -0.26
C LEU A 284 8.50 -12.25 0.63
N ASN A 285 7.93 -12.35 1.83
CA ASN A 285 8.31 -13.37 2.80
C ASN A 285 7.08 -14.20 3.18
N PHE A 286 6.99 -15.41 2.64
CA PHE A 286 5.85 -16.30 2.86
C PHE A 286 5.92 -17.08 4.17
N ASP A 287 6.98 -16.92 4.97
CA ASP A 287 6.97 -17.38 6.36
C ASP A 287 6.11 -16.50 7.28
N ASP A 288 5.85 -15.23 6.89
CA ASP A 288 4.89 -14.40 7.62
C ASP A 288 3.48 -14.93 7.36
N ARG A 289 2.91 -15.60 8.37
CA ARG A 289 1.54 -16.14 8.34
C ARG A 289 0.44 -15.08 8.20
N GLY A 290 0.78 -13.80 8.19
CA GLY A 290 -0.13 -12.72 7.80
C GLY A 290 -0.27 -12.53 6.29
N GLN A 291 0.58 -13.17 5.48
CA GLN A 291 0.54 -13.11 4.02
C GLN A 291 -0.18 -14.33 3.45
N GLY A 292 -1.14 -14.10 2.54
CA GLY A 292 -1.83 -15.20 1.84
C GLY A 292 -0.87 -15.96 0.92
N CYS A 293 -1.04 -17.28 0.83
CA CYS A 293 -0.20 -18.17 0.01
C CYS A 293 -0.68 -18.29 -1.44
N ASP A 294 -1.89 -17.83 -1.76
CA ASP A 294 -2.39 -17.78 -3.14
C ASP A 294 -1.67 -16.69 -3.96
N PHE A 295 -1.68 -16.85 -5.28
CA PHE A 295 -0.97 -15.95 -6.19
C PHE A 295 -1.48 -14.52 -6.06
N LEU A 296 -2.80 -14.34 -5.98
CA LEU A 296 -3.37 -13.01 -5.92
C LEU A 296 -2.92 -12.28 -4.66
N SER A 297 -2.98 -12.91 -3.49
CA SER A 297 -2.47 -12.32 -2.24
C SER A 297 -1.00 -11.89 -2.37
N GLY A 298 -0.17 -12.71 -3.03
CA GLY A 298 1.21 -12.36 -3.35
C GLY A 298 1.33 -11.15 -4.28
N ALA A 299 0.53 -11.10 -5.34
CA ALA A 299 0.52 -10.02 -6.32
C ALA A 299 0.05 -8.69 -5.72
N LEU A 300 -1.04 -8.70 -4.95
CA LEU A 300 -1.58 -7.51 -4.27
C LEU A 300 -0.62 -6.97 -3.19
N ALA A 301 0.20 -7.84 -2.59
CA ALA A 301 1.24 -7.41 -1.67
C ALA A 301 2.48 -6.83 -2.37
N LEU A 302 2.74 -7.22 -3.64
CA LEU A 302 3.92 -6.80 -4.39
C LEU A 302 3.67 -5.54 -5.23
N LEU A 303 2.53 -5.44 -5.93
CA LEU A 303 2.18 -4.33 -6.82
C LEU A 303 2.42 -2.94 -6.17
N PRO A 304 1.92 -2.66 -4.94
CA PRO A 304 2.20 -1.38 -4.28
C PRO A 304 3.68 -1.13 -4.01
N LYS A 305 4.46 -2.18 -3.71
CA LYS A 305 5.90 -2.07 -3.48
C LYS A 305 6.64 -1.68 -4.76
N LEU A 306 6.15 -2.13 -5.92
CA LEU A 306 6.66 -1.77 -7.25
C LEU A 306 6.22 -0.36 -7.72
N GLY A 307 5.45 0.34 -6.89
CA GLY A 307 4.89 1.66 -7.20
C GLY A 307 3.66 1.61 -8.10
N GLU A 308 3.01 0.44 -8.24
CA GLU A 308 1.76 0.29 -8.97
C GLU A 308 0.56 0.49 -8.04
N THR A 309 -0.52 1.06 -8.56
CA THR A 309 -1.79 1.16 -7.85
C THR A 309 -2.59 -0.11 -8.07
N VAL A 310 -2.96 -0.81 -6.99
CA VAL A 310 -3.88 -1.96 -7.09
C VAL A 310 -5.23 -1.47 -7.59
N THR A 311 -5.67 -2.00 -8.72
CA THR A 311 -6.98 -1.69 -9.29
C THR A 311 -8.06 -2.59 -8.68
N THR A 312 -9.32 -2.18 -8.78
CA THR A 312 -10.45 -3.01 -8.38
C THR A 312 -10.48 -4.33 -9.16
N GLU A 313 -10.05 -4.32 -10.42
CA GLU A 313 -10.03 -5.52 -11.27
C GLU A 313 -8.94 -6.51 -10.83
N ASP A 314 -7.78 -6.01 -10.36
CA ASP A 314 -6.76 -6.87 -9.75
C ASP A 314 -7.32 -7.66 -8.56
N GLN A 315 -8.15 -7.03 -7.72
CA GLN A 315 -8.72 -7.70 -6.55
C GLN A 315 -9.76 -8.77 -6.92
N LYS A 316 -10.45 -8.58 -8.04
CA LYS A 316 -11.51 -9.46 -8.56
C LYS A 316 -10.94 -10.66 -9.31
N ASP A 317 -10.07 -10.40 -10.28
CA ASP A 317 -9.55 -11.40 -11.20
C ASP A 317 -8.05 -11.66 -10.97
N PRO A 318 -7.68 -12.83 -10.42
CA PRO A 318 -6.29 -13.25 -10.31
C PRO A 318 -5.50 -13.21 -11.63
N GLN A 319 -6.15 -13.43 -12.77
CA GLN A 319 -5.51 -13.35 -14.10
C GLN A 319 -5.20 -11.89 -14.48
N ASN A 320 -6.06 -10.95 -14.11
CA ASN A 320 -5.77 -9.52 -14.27
C ASN A 320 -4.56 -9.11 -13.42
N ALA A 321 -4.55 -9.49 -12.14
CA ALA A 321 -3.42 -9.23 -11.26
C ALA A 321 -2.11 -9.87 -11.76
N LEU A 322 -2.19 -11.07 -12.36
CA LEU A 322 -1.06 -11.73 -13.01
C LEU A 322 -0.51 -10.88 -14.16
N LYS A 323 -1.38 -10.43 -15.06
CA LYS A 323 -0.99 -9.58 -16.20
C LYS A 323 -0.37 -8.26 -15.72
N HIS A 324 -1.03 -7.60 -14.77
CA HIS A 324 -0.58 -6.33 -14.20
C HIS A 324 0.79 -6.48 -13.53
N LEU A 325 0.98 -7.51 -12.70
CA LEU A 325 2.27 -7.77 -12.05
C LEU A 325 3.38 -8.08 -13.06
N LEU A 326 3.11 -8.90 -14.08
CA LEU A 326 4.08 -9.18 -15.13
C LEU A 326 4.45 -7.91 -15.91
N GLN A 327 3.49 -7.03 -16.20
CA GLN A 327 3.73 -5.76 -16.85
C GLN A 327 4.61 -4.83 -15.98
N ALA A 328 4.32 -4.75 -14.69
CA ALA A 328 5.09 -3.94 -13.74
C ALA A 328 6.56 -4.43 -13.65
N ILE A 329 6.75 -5.74 -13.52
CA ILE A 329 8.08 -6.36 -13.39
C ILE A 329 8.88 -6.27 -14.71
N ARG A 330 8.22 -6.31 -15.87
CA ARG A 330 8.90 -6.20 -17.17
C ARG A 330 9.24 -4.75 -17.55
N SER A 331 8.39 -3.79 -17.20
CA SER A 331 8.56 -2.38 -17.60
C SER A 331 9.65 -1.63 -16.83
N LYS A 332 9.98 -2.09 -15.62
CA LYS A 332 10.98 -1.49 -14.73
C LYS A 332 12.03 -2.54 -14.34
N CYS A 333 13.15 -2.08 -13.79
CA CYS A 333 14.19 -2.98 -13.27
C CYS A 333 14.07 -3.04 -11.75
N PHE A 334 13.78 -4.24 -11.24
CA PHE A 334 13.68 -4.53 -9.81
C PHE A 334 14.54 -5.74 -9.44
N LEU A 335 15.03 -5.74 -8.20
CA LEU A 335 15.55 -6.95 -7.57
C LEU A 335 14.54 -7.42 -6.53
N ILE A 336 13.94 -8.58 -6.76
CA ILE A 336 12.84 -9.11 -5.93
C ILE A 336 13.28 -10.39 -5.25
N GLN A 337 13.28 -10.41 -3.93
CA GLN A 337 13.47 -11.65 -3.16
C GLN A 337 12.12 -12.26 -2.81
N ILE A 338 11.92 -13.51 -3.18
CA ILE A 338 10.82 -14.35 -2.69
C ILE A 338 11.41 -15.37 -1.72
N ASP A 339 11.10 -15.18 -0.44
CA ASP A 339 11.63 -15.97 0.66
C ASP A 339 10.64 -17.07 1.06
N SER A 340 11.16 -18.27 1.32
CA SER A 340 10.41 -19.44 1.79
C SER A 340 9.31 -19.90 0.84
N LEU A 341 9.67 -20.11 -0.43
CA LEU A 341 8.78 -20.53 -1.51
C LEU A 341 8.02 -21.83 -1.18
N GLU A 342 8.58 -22.71 -0.34
CA GLU A 342 7.94 -23.95 0.08
C GLU A 342 6.57 -23.74 0.76
N MET A 343 6.30 -22.54 1.28
CA MET A 343 5.02 -22.17 1.88
C MET A 343 3.89 -22.00 0.86
N LEU A 344 4.23 -21.92 -0.44
CA LEU A 344 3.29 -21.88 -1.56
C LEU A 344 3.00 -23.27 -2.15
N LEU A 345 3.73 -24.29 -1.70
CA LEU A 345 3.66 -25.65 -2.24
C LEU A 345 2.71 -26.51 -1.40
N GLN A 346 2.05 -27.46 -2.06
CA GLN A 346 1.31 -28.50 -1.36
C GLN A 346 2.28 -29.48 -0.70
N GLY A 347 1.88 -30.01 0.46
CA GLY A 347 2.71 -30.92 1.26
C GLY A 347 3.39 -30.22 2.44
N ASN A 348 4.43 -30.85 2.98
CA ASN A 348 5.17 -30.38 4.13
C ASN A 348 6.52 -31.10 4.26
N GLU A 349 7.31 -30.71 5.26
CA GLU A 349 8.62 -31.31 5.55
C GLU A 349 8.59 -32.85 5.72
N GLN A 350 7.48 -33.43 6.16
CA GLN A 350 7.36 -34.88 6.41
C GLN A 350 7.04 -35.66 5.14
N THR A 351 6.07 -35.16 4.36
CA THR A 351 5.56 -35.79 3.13
C THR A 351 6.31 -35.37 1.88
N GLY A 352 7.15 -34.34 1.97
CA GLY A 352 7.72 -33.63 0.83
C GLY A 352 6.75 -32.58 0.28
N TRP A 353 7.30 -31.68 -0.52
CA TRP A 353 6.56 -30.69 -1.31
C TRP A 353 6.58 -31.11 -2.78
N ASN A 354 5.47 -30.91 -3.50
CA ASN A 354 5.28 -31.42 -4.86
C ASN A 354 5.00 -30.31 -5.90
N ALA A 355 3.87 -29.61 -5.78
CA ALA A 355 3.36 -28.64 -6.75
C ALA A 355 2.83 -27.40 -6.01
N PHE A 356 2.68 -26.28 -6.73
CA PHE A 356 2.07 -25.09 -6.15
C PHE A 356 0.61 -25.37 -5.74
N ALA A 357 0.20 -24.83 -4.60
CA ALA A 357 -1.19 -24.89 -4.15
C ALA A 357 -2.12 -24.08 -5.08
N ASP A 358 -1.60 -22.99 -5.64
CA ASP A 358 -2.24 -22.17 -6.67
C ASP A 358 -1.42 -22.22 -7.96
N SER A 359 -2.03 -22.72 -9.05
CA SER A 359 -1.35 -22.91 -10.35
C SER A 359 -0.89 -21.60 -10.99
N LEU A 360 -1.45 -20.44 -10.59
CA LEU A 360 -1.05 -19.15 -11.13
C LEU A 360 0.39 -18.78 -10.79
N TRP A 361 0.94 -19.32 -9.70
CA TRP A 361 2.38 -19.19 -9.42
C TRP A 361 3.23 -19.84 -10.51
N THR A 362 2.81 -21.02 -11.01
CA THR A 362 3.47 -21.69 -12.13
C THR A 362 3.40 -20.83 -13.39
N ASP A 363 2.21 -20.29 -13.69
CA ASP A 363 1.99 -19.41 -14.85
C ASP A 363 2.85 -18.15 -14.77
N PHE A 364 2.94 -17.53 -13.60
CA PHE A 364 3.79 -16.35 -13.35
C PHE A 364 5.25 -16.62 -13.66
N PHE A 365 5.85 -17.66 -13.06
CA PHE A 365 7.26 -17.96 -13.29
C PHE A 365 7.54 -18.35 -14.74
N GLN A 366 6.63 -19.11 -15.37
CA GLN A 366 6.75 -19.46 -16.78
C GLN A 366 6.71 -18.23 -17.69
N GLN A 367 5.74 -17.34 -17.49
CA GLN A 367 5.60 -16.15 -18.31
C GLN A 367 6.75 -15.16 -18.07
N LEU A 368 7.25 -15.03 -16.84
CA LEU A 368 8.40 -14.20 -16.53
C LEU A 368 9.67 -14.67 -17.25
N LEU A 369 9.92 -15.99 -17.26
CA LEU A 369 11.05 -16.59 -17.98
C LEU A 369 10.87 -16.52 -19.51
N ALA A 370 9.64 -16.57 -20.01
CA ALA A 370 9.35 -16.49 -21.45
C ALA A 370 9.47 -15.08 -22.05
N GLY A 371 9.39 -14.01 -21.24
CA GLY A 371 9.46 -12.64 -21.75
C GLY A 371 10.81 -12.30 -22.40
N GLU A 372 10.84 -11.53 -23.48
CA GLU A 372 12.12 -11.17 -24.13
C GLU A 372 12.76 -9.94 -23.46
N ASP A 373 11.95 -8.96 -23.05
CA ASP A 373 12.37 -7.67 -22.48
C ASP A 373 12.12 -7.57 -20.96
N CYS A 374 12.78 -8.40 -20.15
CA CYS A 374 12.69 -8.33 -18.69
C CYS A 374 14.05 -8.05 -18.05
N GLN A 375 14.20 -6.87 -17.45
CA GLN A 375 15.41 -6.46 -16.71
C GLN A 375 15.33 -6.76 -15.21
N SER A 376 14.15 -7.11 -14.70
CA SER A 376 13.99 -7.49 -13.30
C SER A 376 14.54 -8.89 -13.01
N GLN A 377 15.06 -9.05 -11.80
CA GLN A 377 15.68 -10.28 -11.31
C GLN A 377 14.98 -10.76 -10.04
N LEU A 378 14.75 -12.06 -9.95
CA LEU A 378 14.12 -12.73 -8.82
C LEU A 378 15.11 -13.66 -8.13
N LEU A 379 15.26 -13.49 -6.82
CA LEU A 379 16.00 -14.37 -5.94
C LEU A 379 15.00 -15.21 -5.14
N LEU A 380 14.93 -16.51 -5.43
CA LEU A 380 14.05 -17.43 -4.73
C LEU A 380 14.84 -18.19 -3.67
N THR A 381 14.36 -18.22 -2.44
CA THR A 381 14.89 -19.14 -1.41
C THR A 381 13.86 -20.21 -1.13
N THR A 382 14.30 -21.47 -1.09
CA THR A 382 13.38 -22.57 -0.77
C THR A 382 14.07 -23.77 -0.16
N GLN A 383 13.33 -24.56 0.62
CA GLN A 383 13.76 -25.91 1.02
C GLN A 383 13.61 -26.93 -0.11
N ALA A 384 12.61 -26.76 -0.97
CA ALA A 384 12.32 -27.68 -2.07
C ALA A 384 11.71 -26.93 -3.26
N ILE A 385 12.03 -27.37 -4.47
CA ILE A 385 11.48 -26.79 -5.69
C ILE A 385 10.51 -27.80 -6.32
N PRO A 386 9.31 -27.37 -6.74
CA PRO A 386 8.37 -28.26 -7.41
C PRO A 386 8.91 -28.68 -8.78
N GLU A 387 8.65 -29.93 -9.17
CA GLU A 387 9.15 -30.51 -10.44
C GLU A 387 8.74 -29.68 -11.66
N GLU A 388 7.52 -29.12 -11.63
CA GLU A 388 6.99 -28.26 -12.68
C GLU A 388 7.86 -27.01 -12.91
N LEU A 389 8.25 -26.32 -11.83
CA LEU A 389 9.08 -25.12 -11.92
C LEU A 389 10.50 -25.46 -12.35
N GLU A 390 11.05 -26.60 -11.89
CA GLU A 390 12.35 -27.08 -12.34
C GLU A 390 12.36 -27.37 -13.85
N MET A 391 11.31 -28.04 -14.37
CA MET A 391 11.15 -28.29 -15.80
C MET A 391 10.96 -27.01 -16.62
N ILE A 392 10.27 -26.00 -16.08
CA ILE A 392 10.18 -24.66 -16.70
C ILE A 392 11.59 -24.04 -16.73
N GLY A 393 12.30 -24.05 -15.62
CA GLY A 393 13.66 -23.49 -15.51
C GLY A 393 14.63 -24.08 -16.53
N PHE A 394 14.64 -25.40 -16.70
CA PHE A 394 15.51 -26.06 -17.69
C PHE A 394 15.23 -25.64 -19.14
N ARG A 395 13.97 -25.32 -19.49
CA ARG A 395 13.60 -24.81 -20.81
C ARG A 395 14.18 -23.42 -21.08
N TYR A 396 14.39 -22.62 -20.02
CA TYR A 396 14.92 -21.26 -20.09
C TYR A 396 16.31 -21.16 -19.42
N SER A 397 17.20 -22.11 -19.70
CA SER A 397 18.52 -22.26 -19.03
C SER A 397 19.46 -21.05 -19.11
N ARG A 398 19.22 -20.09 -20.02
CA ARG A 398 19.93 -18.80 -20.05
C ARG A 398 19.47 -17.82 -18.98
N CYS A 399 18.18 -17.88 -18.62
CA CYS A 399 17.53 -16.95 -17.68
C CYS A 399 17.26 -17.58 -16.31
N TRP A 400 17.66 -18.84 -16.10
CA TRP A 400 17.40 -19.64 -14.92
C TRP A 400 18.70 -20.23 -14.36
N TYR A 401 18.90 -20.13 -13.06
CA TYR A 401 19.98 -20.81 -12.37
C TYR A 401 19.54 -21.34 -11.01
N ARG A 402 19.85 -22.60 -10.72
CA ARG A 402 19.60 -23.21 -9.41
C ARG A 402 20.93 -23.52 -8.73
N GLN A 403 21.05 -23.08 -7.49
CA GLN A 403 22.18 -23.38 -6.62
C GLN A 403 21.69 -24.14 -5.39
N GLU A 404 22.20 -25.36 -5.21
CA GLU A 404 22.06 -26.08 -3.95
C GLU A 404 23.14 -25.63 -2.97
N LEU A 405 22.74 -25.22 -1.77
CA LEU A 405 23.64 -24.76 -0.73
C LEU A 405 24.03 -25.91 0.18
N SER A 406 25.33 -26.22 0.17
CA SER A 406 26.00 -27.01 1.20
C SER A 406 26.39 -26.13 2.40
N GLY A 407 26.88 -26.76 3.47
CA GLY A 407 27.48 -26.03 4.58
C GLY A 407 28.87 -25.50 4.26
N LEU A 408 29.47 -24.82 5.23
CA LEU A 408 30.75 -24.13 5.09
C LEU A 408 31.91 -25.09 4.91
N SER A 409 32.95 -24.68 4.18
CA SER A 409 34.23 -25.39 4.09
C SER A 409 34.97 -25.39 5.43
N GLU A 410 35.91 -26.30 5.64
CA GLU A 410 36.63 -26.43 6.93
C GLU A 410 37.29 -25.11 7.38
N THR A 411 37.86 -24.35 6.46
CA THR A 411 38.47 -23.04 6.76
C THR A 411 37.44 -22.02 7.20
N GLU A 412 36.28 -21.98 6.53
CA GLU A 412 35.17 -21.09 6.86
C GLU A 412 34.49 -21.49 8.19
N GLN A 413 34.40 -22.79 8.50
CA GLN A 413 33.89 -23.28 9.77
C GLN A 413 34.73 -22.75 10.94
N LEU A 414 36.06 -22.85 10.84
CA LEU A 414 36.98 -22.35 11.87
C LEU A 414 36.92 -20.82 12.00
N GLN A 415 36.79 -20.11 10.88
CA GLN A 415 36.57 -18.66 10.89
C GLN A 415 35.25 -18.31 11.59
N LEU A 416 34.18 -19.06 11.37
CA LEU A 416 32.90 -18.84 12.02
C LEU A 416 32.97 -19.13 13.52
N PHE A 417 33.64 -20.21 13.96
CA PHE A 417 33.89 -20.46 15.39
C PHE A 417 34.64 -19.31 16.05
N LYS A 418 35.72 -18.84 15.41
CA LYS A 418 36.50 -17.69 15.89
C LYS A 418 35.66 -16.42 15.99
N LYS A 419 34.84 -16.16 14.98
CA LYS A 419 33.95 -14.98 14.91
C LYS A 419 32.86 -15.00 15.98
N ASN A 420 32.47 -16.19 16.46
CA ASN A 420 31.58 -16.36 17.60
C ASN A 420 32.31 -16.34 18.97
N GLY A 421 33.62 -16.05 19.00
CA GLY A 421 34.37 -15.77 20.23
C GLY A 421 35.18 -16.94 20.79
N LEU A 422 35.34 -18.06 20.07
CA LEU A 422 36.21 -19.16 20.51
C LEU A 422 37.67 -18.89 20.14
N ASP A 423 38.55 -18.90 21.14
CA ASP A 423 40.00 -18.87 20.94
C ASP A 423 40.52 -20.26 20.54
N LEU A 424 41.32 -20.29 19.49
CA LEU A 424 41.75 -21.50 18.81
C LEU A 424 43.13 -21.95 19.30
N ASP A 425 43.17 -22.74 20.38
CA ASP A 425 44.39 -23.49 20.72
C ASP A 425 44.54 -24.71 19.80
N ALA A 426 45.77 -25.23 19.65
CA ALA A 426 46.08 -26.26 18.65
C ALA A 426 45.31 -27.58 18.87
N ALA A 427 44.96 -27.91 20.13
CA ALA A 427 44.21 -29.12 20.47
C ALA A 427 42.70 -28.95 20.24
N GLY A 428 42.13 -27.79 20.60
CA GLY A 428 40.72 -27.46 20.38
C GLY A 428 40.35 -27.35 18.90
N VAL A 429 41.27 -26.85 18.05
CA VAL A 429 41.04 -26.75 16.60
C VAL A 429 40.68 -28.09 15.97
N GLU A 430 41.34 -29.19 16.36
CA GLU A 430 41.06 -30.51 15.79
C GLU A 430 39.66 -31.01 16.16
N TYR A 431 39.23 -30.79 17.40
CA TYR A 431 37.86 -31.09 17.82
C TYR A 431 36.83 -30.21 17.10
N LEU A 432 37.09 -28.91 16.92
CA LEU A 432 36.19 -28.02 16.19
C LEU A 432 36.04 -28.42 14.72
N LYS A 433 37.12 -28.85 14.07
CA LYS A 433 37.07 -29.41 12.71
C LYS A 433 36.19 -30.66 12.64
N GLN A 434 36.36 -31.58 13.59
CA GLN A 434 35.56 -32.80 13.65
C GLN A 434 34.07 -32.48 13.89
N ILE A 435 33.76 -31.59 14.83
CA ILE A 435 32.38 -31.12 15.10
C ILE A 435 31.78 -30.50 13.84
N GLY A 436 32.49 -29.57 13.20
CA GLY A 436 32.04 -28.93 11.98
C GLY A 436 31.80 -29.94 10.86
N HIS A 437 32.65 -30.96 10.74
CA HIS A 437 32.50 -32.05 9.78
C HIS A 437 31.27 -32.94 10.05
N LEU A 438 30.93 -33.20 11.31
CA LEU A 438 29.75 -33.99 11.70
C LEU A 438 28.45 -33.30 11.29
N TYR A 439 28.38 -31.98 11.43
CA TYR A 439 27.24 -31.17 10.98
C TYR A 439 27.41 -30.61 9.56
N GLN A 440 28.36 -31.13 8.77
CA GLN A 440 28.64 -30.71 7.39
C GLN A 440 28.82 -29.19 7.20
N GLY A 441 29.37 -28.49 8.20
CA GLY A 441 29.59 -27.05 8.15
C GLY A 441 28.32 -26.21 8.28
N HIS A 442 27.24 -26.74 8.86
CA HIS A 442 25.97 -26.02 9.00
C HIS A 442 26.13 -24.73 9.86
N PRO A 443 25.91 -23.52 9.31
CA PRO A 443 26.18 -22.26 10.00
C PRO A 443 25.48 -22.12 11.35
N LEU A 444 24.16 -22.35 11.40
CA LEU A 444 23.41 -22.24 12.66
C LEU A 444 23.86 -23.26 13.73
N ALA A 445 24.21 -24.49 13.33
CA ALA A 445 24.70 -25.49 14.27
C ALA A 445 26.04 -25.06 14.85
N ILE A 446 26.94 -24.50 14.03
CA ILE A 446 28.22 -23.96 14.46
C ILE A 446 28.03 -22.79 15.43
N GLN A 447 27.14 -21.84 15.12
CA GLN A 447 26.85 -20.71 16.01
C GLN A 447 26.34 -21.17 17.39
N VAL A 448 25.38 -22.10 17.39
CA VAL A 448 24.81 -22.65 18.62
C VAL A 448 25.84 -23.44 19.43
N ILE A 449 26.65 -24.29 18.78
CA ILE A 449 27.71 -25.05 19.44
C ILE A 449 28.81 -24.14 19.99
N ALA A 450 29.22 -23.14 19.21
CA ALA A 450 30.21 -22.16 19.65
C ALA A 450 29.77 -21.50 20.95
N ARG A 451 28.47 -21.17 21.03
CA ARG A 451 27.92 -20.56 22.24
C ARG A 451 27.83 -21.51 23.41
N ASP A 452 27.36 -22.74 23.18
CA ASP A 452 27.35 -23.76 24.22
C ASP A 452 28.73 -23.97 24.85
N ILE A 453 29.80 -23.99 24.03
CA ILE A 453 31.19 -24.17 24.50
C ILE A 453 31.64 -22.98 25.36
N LEU A 454 31.30 -21.75 24.98
CA LEU A 454 31.67 -20.56 25.75
C LEU A 454 30.96 -20.51 27.11
N ASP A 455 29.75 -21.02 27.19
CA ASP A 455 28.94 -21.00 28.40
C ASP A 455 29.35 -22.04 29.44
N LYS A 456 28.83 -21.85 30.66
CA LYS A 456 28.90 -22.86 31.72
C LYS A 456 28.25 -24.17 31.25
N PRO A 457 28.84 -25.35 31.52
CA PRO A 457 30.01 -25.58 32.39
C PRO A 457 31.36 -25.61 31.65
N PHE A 458 31.42 -25.32 30.34
CA PHE A 458 32.61 -25.58 29.54
C PHE A 458 33.60 -24.41 29.52
N HIS A 459 33.13 -23.16 29.65
CA HIS A 459 34.01 -21.99 29.79
C HIS A 459 35.05 -21.84 28.67
N GLY A 460 34.70 -22.22 27.44
CA GLY A 460 35.60 -22.22 26.29
C GLY A 460 36.34 -23.54 26.07
N ASP A 461 36.24 -24.52 26.97
CA ASP A 461 36.92 -25.82 26.85
C ASP A 461 36.23 -26.74 25.82
N VAL A 462 36.78 -26.74 24.61
CA VAL A 462 36.31 -27.56 23.50
C VAL A 462 36.45 -29.05 23.78
N GLN A 463 37.52 -29.46 24.48
CA GLN A 463 37.76 -30.88 24.76
C GLN A 463 36.75 -31.43 25.75
N LEU A 464 36.41 -30.65 26.79
CA LEU A 464 35.36 -31.00 27.74
C LEU A 464 33.99 -31.07 27.06
N TYR A 465 33.70 -30.14 26.14
CA TYR A 465 32.49 -30.20 25.31
C TYR A 465 32.43 -31.50 24.48
N TRP A 466 33.54 -31.84 23.82
CA TRP A 466 33.67 -33.07 23.03
C TRP A 466 33.38 -34.31 23.86
N GLN A 467 34.01 -34.43 25.02
CA GLN A 467 33.82 -35.58 25.92
C GLN A 467 32.36 -35.70 26.40
N ARG A 468 31.70 -34.57 26.68
CA ARG A 468 30.31 -34.56 27.15
C ARG A 468 29.32 -35.08 26.10
N TYR A 469 29.54 -34.76 24.82
CA TYR A 469 28.65 -35.10 23.72
C TYR A 469 29.19 -36.21 22.80
N GLN A 470 30.23 -36.92 23.23
CA GLN A 470 30.90 -37.95 22.44
C GLN A 470 29.95 -39.02 21.90
N THR A 471 29.01 -39.51 22.71
CA THR A 471 28.04 -40.53 22.29
C THR A 471 27.22 -40.07 21.07
N GLU A 472 26.81 -38.79 21.07
CA GLU A 472 26.07 -38.23 19.95
C GLU A 472 26.96 -38.08 18.71
N PHE A 473 28.19 -37.59 18.88
CA PHE A 473 29.14 -37.45 17.79
C PHE A 473 29.46 -38.80 17.15
N ASP A 474 29.62 -39.84 17.96
CA ASP A 474 29.82 -41.21 17.50
C ASP A 474 28.59 -41.74 16.75
N GLU A 475 27.37 -41.43 17.21
CA GLU A 475 26.13 -41.81 16.50
C GLU A 475 26.04 -41.13 15.13
N ILE A 476 26.32 -39.82 15.05
CA ILE A 476 26.32 -39.07 13.79
C ILE A 476 27.40 -39.63 12.84
N ALA A 477 28.59 -39.93 13.37
CA ALA A 477 29.69 -40.54 12.60
C ALA A 477 29.32 -41.93 12.08
N ARG A 478 28.67 -42.78 12.90
CA ARG A 478 28.20 -44.11 12.49
C ARG A 478 27.14 -44.02 11.40
N ASP A 479 26.13 -43.18 11.59
CA ASP A 479 25.05 -42.96 10.61
C ASP A 479 25.61 -42.54 9.25
N ARG A 480 26.62 -41.68 9.28
CA ARG A 480 27.34 -41.23 8.09
C ARG A 480 28.13 -42.35 7.41
N ASN A 481 28.94 -43.08 8.17
CA ASN A 481 29.82 -44.13 7.64
C ASN A 481 29.04 -45.31 7.07
N GLN A 482 27.90 -45.67 7.67
CA GLN A 482 27.05 -46.75 7.17
C GLN A 482 26.34 -46.41 5.85
N LYS A 483 26.05 -45.12 5.60
CA LYS A 483 25.26 -44.66 4.44
C LYS A 483 26.07 -43.93 3.37
N GLY A 484 27.41 -43.87 3.52
CA GLY A 484 28.29 -43.13 2.60
C GLY A 484 28.10 -41.60 2.63
N GLY A 485 27.47 -41.07 3.68
CA GLY A 485 27.06 -39.68 3.80
C GLY A 485 25.83 -39.50 4.71
N ILE A 486 25.58 -38.28 5.17
CA ILE A 486 24.33 -37.93 5.87
C ILE A 486 23.42 -37.25 4.85
N SER A 487 22.19 -37.76 4.69
CA SER A 487 21.20 -37.12 3.82
C SER A 487 20.75 -35.77 4.39
N PRO A 488 20.32 -34.80 3.56
CA PRO A 488 19.87 -33.48 4.03
C PRO A 488 18.81 -33.56 5.14
N ARG A 489 17.84 -34.48 5.00
CA ARG A 489 16.79 -34.73 6.00
C ARG A 489 17.36 -35.27 7.33
N ALA A 490 18.33 -36.18 7.28
CA ALA A 490 18.97 -36.69 8.48
C ALA A 490 19.80 -35.60 9.18
N LEU A 491 20.51 -34.77 8.41
CA LEU A 491 21.27 -33.64 8.93
C LEU A 491 20.34 -32.62 9.62
N GLN A 492 19.23 -32.27 8.98
CA GLN A 492 18.21 -31.36 9.54
C GLN A 492 17.68 -31.85 10.89
N ILE A 493 17.43 -33.15 11.05
CA ILE A 493 17.01 -33.75 12.33
C ILE A 493 18.11 -33.57 13.39
N LYS A 494 19.36 -33.87 13.06
CA LYS A 494 20.50 -33.74 14.02
C LYS A 494 20.75 -32.28 14.40
N VAL A 495 20.66 -31.34 13.46
CA VAL A 495 20.77 -29.90 13.74
C VAL A 495 19.64 -29.44 14.66
N LYS A 496 18.40 -29.86 14.38
CA LYS A 496 17.24 -29.55 15.24
C LYS A 496 17.42 -30.10 16.66
N GLN A 497 17.90 -31.34 16.81
CA GLN A 497 18.22 -31.93 18.10
C GLN A 497 19.31 -31.16 18.85
N ARG A 498 20.35 -30.67 18.15
CA ARG A 498 21.39 -29.81 18.72
C ARG A 498 20.83 -28.48 19.23
N VAL A 499 19.99 -27.81 18.43
CA VAL A 499 19.30 -26.58 18.85
C VAL A 499 18.42 -26.85 20.08
N GLU A 500 17.65 -27.94 20.08
CA GLU A 500 16.83 -28.37 21.22
C GLU A 500 17.65 -28.53 22.51
N GLN A 501 18.81 -29.20 22.43
CA GLN A 501 19.69 -29.38 23.58
C GLN A 501 20.30 -28.05 24.06
N SER A 502 20.69 -27.16 23.14
CA SER A 502 21.24 -25.85 23.50
C SER A 502 20.19 -24.97 24.19
N LEU A 503 18.96 -24.92 23.67
CA LEU A 503 17.87 -24.17 24.31
C LEU A 503 17.57 -24.69 25.73
N GLN A 504 17.66 -26.00 25.97
CA GLN A 504 17.49 -26.58 27.31
C GLN A 504 18.58 -26.19 28.32
N ARG A 505 19.73 -25.70 27.86
CA ARG A 505 20.81 -25.20 28.72
C ARG A 505 20.64 -23.75 29.13
N LEU A 506 19.76 -23.00 28.45
CA LEU A 506 19.51 -21.60 28.78
C LEU A 506 18.98 -21.47 30.21
N PRO A 507 19.31 -20.37 30.92
CA PRO A 507 18.64 -20.02 32.17
C PRO A 507 17.12 -20.02 31.99
N THR A 508 16.40 -20.45 33.02
CA THR A 508 14.93 -20.63 32.97
C THR A 508 14.21 -19.38 32.47
N ASP A 509 14.63 -18.20 32.92
CA ASP A 509 14.04 -16.91 32.54
C ASP A 509 14.21 -16.62 31.04
N ALA A 510 15.42 -16.82 30.50
CA ALA A 510 15.72 -16.62 29.10
C ALA A 510 15.01 -17.66 28.20
N LEU A 511 14.99 -18.92 28.62
CA LEU A 511 14.26 -19.98 27.91
C LEU A 511 12.75 -19.67 27.88
N ASN A 512 12.18 -19.23 28.99
CA ASN A 512 10.77 -18.89 29.08
C ASN A 512 10.44 -17.67 28.18
N MET A 513 11.24 -16.61 28.23
CA MET A 513 11.10 -15.45 27.33
C MET A 513 11.16 -15.86 25.85
N LEU A 514 12.14 -16.69 25.47
CA LEU A 514 12.29 -17.18 24.09
C LEU A 514 11.08 -18.01 23.64
N CYS A 515 10.66 -18.96 24.49
CA CYS A 515 9.50 -19.81 24.24
C CYS A 515 8.22 -19.00 24.10
N ARG A 516 7.92 -18.10 25.03
CA ARG A 516 6.72 -17.24 25.00
C ARG A 516 6.72 -16.32 23.78
N SER A 517 7.85 -15.71 23.44
CA SER A 517 7.97 -14.81 22.27
C SER A 517 7.86 -15.53 20.93
N SER A 518 7.93 -16.87 20.90
CA SER A 518 7.79 -17.65 19.66
C SER A 518 6.39 -17.57 19.01
N VAL A 519 5.39 -17.07 19.75
CA VAL A 519 4.02 -16.85 19.27
C VAL A 519 3.95 -15.75 18.21
N TYR A 520 4.84 -14.76 18.28
CA TYR A 520 4.89 -13.69 17.28
C TYR A 520 5.21 -14.24 15.90
N ARG A 521 4.41 -13.84 14.91
CA ARG A 521 4.51 -14.35 13.52
C ARG A 521 5.36 -13.45 12.63
N ARG A 522 5.73 -12.28 13.15
CA ARG A 522 6.50 -11.22 12.50
C ARG A 522 7.47 -10.58 13.49
N PRO A 523 8.46 -9.82 13.01
CA PRO A 523 9.31 -9.00 13.85
C PRO A 523 8.46 -8.02 14.67
N VAL A 524 8.79 -7.86 15.95
CA VAL A 524 8.09 -6.98 16.89
C VAL A 524 9.10 -6.17 17.69
N PRO A 525 8.75 -4.98 18.20
CA PRO A 525 9.65 -4.19 19.03
C PRO A 525 10.15 -4.93 20.26
N GLU A 526 11.20 -4.40 20.86
CA GLU A 526 11.76 -4.90 22.12
C GLU A 526 10.72 -4.92 23.26
N SER A 527 9.82 -3.95 23.34
CA SER A 527 8.76 -3.88 24.35
C SER A 527 7.86 -5.12 24.37
N PHE A 528 7.59 -5.73 23.21
CA PHE A 528 6.80 -6.95 23.08
C PHE A 528 7.49 -8.15 23.73
N TRP A 529 8.82 -8.24 23.60
CA TRP A 529 9.62 -9.29 24.23
C TRP A 529 9.69 -9.13 25.75
N LEU A 530 9.82 -7.89 26.22
CA LEU A 530 9.83 -7.59 27.66
C LEU A 530 8.47 -7.92 28.30
N ALA A 531 7.37 -7.60 27.63
CA ALA A 531 6.01 -7.96 28.07
C ALA A 531 5.82 -9.48 28.25
N MET A 532 6.53 -10.31 27.47
CA MET A 532 6.49 -11.77 27.64
C MET A 532 7.11 -12.26 28.94
N ALA A 533 7.86 -11.41 29.64
CA ALA A 533 8.52 -11.71 30.90
C ALA A 533 8.08 -10.78 32.04
N GLU A 534 6.86 -10.23 31.98
CA GLU A 534 6.32 -9.25 32.96
C GLU A 534 6.41 -9.68 34.43
N LYS A 535 6.49 -11.00 34.70
CA LYS A 535 6.62 -11.56 36.06
C LYS A 535 8.04 -11.38 36.66
N LEU A 536 9.03 -11.07 35.83
CA LEU A 536 10.41 -10.78 36.24
C LEU A 536 10.57 -9.28 36.53
N SER A 537 11.56 -8.92 37.36
CA SER A 537 11.97 -7.52 37.50
C SER A 537 12.54 -6.99 36.18
N GLU A 538 12.45 -5.68 35.94
CA GLU A 538 12.96 -5.02 34.72
C GLU A 538 14.44 -5.38 34.43
N ASP A 539 15.28 -5.42 35.48
CA ASP A 539 16.68 -5.84 35.37
C ASP A 539 16.81 -7.29 34.83
N ASN A 540 15.98 -8.20 35.33
CA ASN A 540 16.00 -9.60 34.92
C ASN A 540 15.42 -9.80 33.52
N GLN A 541 14.41 -9.02 33.13
CA GLN A 541 13.89 -9.01 31.76
C GLN A 541 14.99 -8.57 30.78
N SER A 542 15.64 -7.45 31.07
CA SER A 542 16.72 -6.90 30.26
C SER A 542 17.92 -7.86 30.18
N ALA A 543 18.28 -8.50 31.30
CA ALA A 543 19.35 -9.50 31.34
C ALA A 543 19.01 -10.76 30.52
N ALA A 544 17.77 -11.26 30.60
CA ALA A 544 17.31 -12.40 29.81
C ALA A 544 17.34 -12.08 28.31
N LEU A 545 16.84 -10.90 27.92
CA LEU A 545 16.86 -10.47 26.53
C LEU A 545 18.29 -10.27 26.00
N ALA A 546 19.15 -9.59 26.76
CA ALA A 546 20.55 -9.39 26.41
C ALA A 546 21.30 -10.73 26.27
N LEU A 547 20.98 -11.71 27.12
CA LEU A 547 21.51 -13.06 27.00
C LEU A 547 21.10 -13.68 25.66
N LEU A 548 19.81 -13.65 25.31
CA LEU A 548 19.30 -14.22 24.06
C LEU A 548 19.92 -13.54 22.81
N LYS A 549 20.08 -12.20 22.84
CA LYS A 549 20.80 -11.45 21.80
C LYS A 549 22.25 -11.91 21.70
N SER A 550 22.96 -12.01 22.82
CA SER A 550 24.37 -12.45 22.84
C SER A 550 24.57 -13.88 22.36
N HIS A 551 23.53 -14.73 22.40
CA HIS A 551 23.56 -16.10 21.92
C HIS A 551 23.15 -16.23 20.45
N ASN A 552 22.91 -15.12 19.74
CA ASN A 552 22.45 -15.09 18.35
C ASN A 552 21.16 -15.90 18.13
N LEU A 553 20.29 -15.97 19.14
CA LEU A 553 18.98 -16.63 19.06
C LEU A 553 17.87 -15.68 18.60
N ILE A 554 18.16 -14.37 18.63
CA ILE A 554 17.30 -13.27 18.19
C ILE A 554 18.00 -12.57 17.04
N GLU A 555 17.24 -12.30 15.98
CA GLU A 555 17.65 -11.48 14.84
C GLU A 555 17.04 -10.08 15.01
N GLU A 556 17.84 -9.07 14.70
CA GLU A 556 17.45 -7.66 14.77
C GLU A 556 17.22 -7.12 13.34
N GLU A 557 16.09 -6.47 13.13
CA GLU A 557 15.71 -5.85 11.86
C GLU A 557 15.43 -4.37 12.09
N LEU A 558 16.15 -3.48 11.40
CA LEU A 558 15.93 -2.05 11.49
C LEU A 558 14.97 -1.60 10.38
N THR A 559 13.85 -1.00 10.77
CA THR A 559 12.88 -0.50 9.80
C THR A 559 13.38 0.78 9.12
N PRO A 560 12.84 1.17 7.95
CA PRO A 560 13.19 2.43 7.30
C PRO A 560 13.00 3.68 8.20
N ASN A 561 12.11 3.58 9.19
CA ASN A 561 11.80 4.64 10.15
C ASN A 561 12.73 4.59 11.39
N GLY A 562 13.73 3.72 11.39
CA GLY A 562 14.71 3.59 12.48
C GLY A 562 14.22 2.80 13.70
N VAL A 563 13.08 2.09 13.59
CA VAL A 563 12.56 1.25 14.67
C VAL A 563 13.24 -0.12 14.62
N LEU A 564 13.86 -0.53 15.72
CA LEU A 564 14.45 -1.86 15.88
C LEU A 564 13.37 -2.89 16.19
N LEU A 565 13.25 -3.89 15.33
CA LEU A 565 12.36 -5.03 15.51
C LEU A 565 13.16 -6.29 15.77
N LEU A 566 12.62 -7.16 16.62
CA LEU A 566 13.22 -8.41 17.06
C LEU A 566 12.40 -9.58 16.54
N ARG A 567 13.09 -10.61 16.02
CA ARG A 567 12.48 -11.87 15.59
C ARG A 567 13.36 -13.05 15.95
N GLN A 568 12.82 -14.27 15.83
CA GLN A 568 13.57 -15.50 16.05
C GLN A 568 13.94 -16.13 14.71
N HIS A 569 15.14 -16.69 14.60
CA HIS A 569 15.49 -17.56 13.48
C HIS A 569 14.45 -18.69 13.36
N ASN A 570 13.98 -18.99 12.15
CA ASN A 570 12.86 -19.91 11.91
C ASN A 570 13.00 -21.28 12.60
N LEU A 571 14.20 -21.89 12.57
CA LEU A 571 14.44 -23.15 13.26
C LEU A 571 14.34 -23.00 14.79
N VAL A 572 14.92 -21.94 15.37
CA VAL A 572 14.89 -21.65 16.80
C VAL A 572 13.43 -21.43 17.24
N ARG A 573 12.69 -20.61 16.50
CA ARG A 573 11.26 -20.38 16.72
C ARG A 573 10.45 -21.66 16.68
N SER A 574 10.73 -22.55 15.72
CA SER A 574 10.01 -23.82 15.58
C SER A 574 10.21 -24.72 16.80
N VAL A 575 11.43 -24.75 17.36
CA VAL A 575 11.78 -25.53 18.55
C VAL A 575 11.19 -24.88 19.81
N ALA A 576 11.38 -23.57 19.99
CA ALA A 576 10.85 -22.80 21.11
C ALA A 576 9.32 -22.89 21.19
N ARG A 577 8.63 -22.78 20.05
CA ARG A 577 7.17 -22.94 19.99
C ARG A 577 6.71 -24.35 20.34
N ARG A 578 7.50 -25.38 20.00
CA ARG A 578 7.20 -26.76 20.40
C ARG A 578 7.32 -26.93 21.92
N PHE A 579 8.36 -26.38 22.55
CA PHE A 579 8.48 -26.38 24.02
C PHE A 579 7.33 -25.63 24.68
N LEU A 580 6.97 -24.44 24.18
CA LEU A 580 5.83 -23.68 24.69
C LEU A 580 4.53 -24.51 24.65
N LYS A 581 4.27 -25.20 23.53
CA LYS A 581 3.06 -26.02 23.35
C LYS A 581 3.02 -27.31 24.20
N MET A 582 4.11 -27.69 24.88
CA MET A 582 4.08 -28.81 25.83
C MET A 582 3.27 -28.46 27.08
N GLU A 583 3.20 -27.17 27.44
CA GLU A 583 2.45 -26.67 28.59
C GLU A 583 1.29 -25.79 28.12
N LYS A 584 0.09 -26.39 28.01
CA LYS A 584 -1.09 -25.73 27.42
C LYS A 584 -1.40 -24.39 28.08
N ASP A 585 -1.34 -24.30 29.40
CA ASP A 585 -1.70 -23.09 30.14
C ASP A 585 -0.70 -21.95 29.87
N VAL A 586 0.60 -22.27 29.79
CA VAL A 586 1.65 -21.28 29.48
C VAL A 586 1.55 -20.81 28.03
N TRP A 587 1.25 -21.72 27.10
CA TRP A 587 0.99 -21.35 25.70
C TRP A 587 -0.21 -20.42 25.58
N GLN A 588 -1.34 -20.74 26.23
CA GLN A 588 -2.53 -19.88 26.20
C GLN A 588 -2.27 -18.51 26.83
N ASP A 589 -1.52 -18.46 27.93
CA ASP A 589 -1.10 -17.23 28.58
C ASP A 589 -0.21 -16.37 27.67
N ALA A 590 0.76 -16.98 26.96
CA ALA A 590 1.62 -16.28 26.01
C ALA A 590 0.84 -15.67 24.84
N GLU A 591 -0.08 -16.43 24.22
CA GLU A 591 -0.91 -15.93 23.12
C GLU A 591 -1.84 -14.80 23.59
N ARG A 592 -2.42 -14.88 24.80
CA ARG A 592 -3.21 -13.78 25.39
C ARG A 592 -2.36 -12.55 25.68
N THR A 593 -1.15 -12.74 26.21
CA THR A 593 -0.20 -11.65 26.46
C THR A 593 0.12 -10.94 25.15
N ALA A 594 0.48 -11.69 24.09
CA ALA A 594 0.72 -11.13 22.77
C ALA A 594 -0.47 -10.34 22.24
N ALA A 595 -1.69 -10.90 22.32
CA ALA A 595 -2.90 -10.24 21.86
C ALA A 595 -3.15 -8.91 22.58
N ASN A 596 -2.96 -8.88 23.90
CA ASN A 596 -3.13 -7.67 24.70
C ASN A 596 -2.09 -6.59 24.36
N VAL A 597 -0.83 -6.97 24.15
CA VAL A 597 0.22 -6.03 23.74
C VAL A 597 -0.13 -5.41 22.38
N TRP A 598 -0.56 -6.24 21.41
CA TRP A 598 -1.00 -5.76 20.10
C TRP A 598 -2.21 -4.82 20.14
N LEU A 599 -3.13 -4.98 21.10
CA LEU A 599 -4.29 -4.10 21.23
C LEU A 599 -3.96 -2.77 21.93
N ASN A 600 -2.91 -2.74 22.74
CA ASN A 600 -2.58 -1.60 23.60
C ASN A 600 -1.47 -0.69 23.03
N GLU A 601 -0.55 -1.22 22.21
CA GLU A 601 0.44 -0.38 21.54
C GLU A 601 -0.17 0.25 20.27
N LEU A 602 -0.45 1.54 20.36
CA LEU A 602 -1.32 2.27 19.43
C LEU A 602 -0.67 2.75 18.14
N ASP A 603 0.65 2.77 18.02
CA ASP A 603 1.32 3.27 16.81
C ASP A 603 2.69 2.62 16.65
N LEU A 604 2.68 1.38 16.17
CA LEU A 604 3.82 0.92 15.40
C LEU A 604 3.67 1.50 14.01
N ASP A 605 4.23 2.71 13.84
CA ASP A 605 4.33 3.52 12.62
C ASP A 605 5.22 2.83 11.56
N LEU A 606 4.97 1.52 11.37
CA LEU A 606 5.71 0.57 10.54
C LEU A 606 5.08 0.43 9.17
N ASP A 607 3.79 0.79 9.02
CA ASP A 607 3.04 0.68 7.78
C ASP A 607 1.90 1.73 7.72
N VAL A 608 2.03 2.72 6.83
CA VAL A 608 1.05 3.82 6.64
C VAL A 608 -0.20 3.35 5.88
N SER A 609 -0.26 2.08 5.45
CA SER A 609 -1.43 1.54 4.79
C SER A 609 -2.63 1.43 5.74
N ASN A 610 -3.82 1.38 5.14
CA ASN A 610 -5.06 1.10 5.87
C ASN A 610 -4.99 -0.22 6.67
N LEU A 611 -4.31 -1.26 6.16
CA LEU A 611 -4.06 -2.50 6.91
C LEU A 611 -3.11 -2.30 8.09
N GLY A 612 -2.16 -1.37 8.00
CA GLY A 612 -1.32 -0.94 9.11
C GLY A 612 -2.14 -0.39 10.27
N GLN A 613 -3.12 0.48 9.99
CA GLN A 613 -3.98 1.11 11.00
C GLN A 613 -4.80 0.12 11.84
N VAL A 614 -5.13 -1.06 11.29
CA VAL A 614 -5.86 -2.11 12.02
C VAL A 614 -4.96 -3.31 12.39
N ARG A 615 -3.65 -3.21 12.17
CA ARG A 615 -2.71 -4.33 12.32
C ARG A 615 -2.73 -4.96 13.71
N GLY A 616 -2.71 -4.13 14.75
CA GLY A 616 -2.78 -4.62 16.13
C GLY A 616 -4.04 -5.48 16.38
N LYS A 617 -5.20 -5.03 15.88
CA LYS A 617 -6.45 -5.79 15.97
C LYS A 617 -6.41 -7.09 15.15
N LEU A 618 -5.81 -7.07 13.96
CA LEU A 618 -5.65 -8.27 13.14
C LEU A 618 -4.76 -9.32 13.82
N GLU A 619 -3.60 -8.91 14.34
CA GLU A 619 -2.71 -9.83 15.07
C GLU A 619 -3.36 -10.36 16.35
N ALA A 620 -4.02 -9.50 17.12
CA ALA A 620 -4.78 -9.92 18.30
C ALA A 620 -5.89 -10.92 17.95
N PHE A 621 -6.63 -10.69 16.87
CA PHE A 621 -7.63 -11.64 16.35
C PHE A 621 -7.02 -13.02 16.10
N HIS A 622 -5.86 -13.07 15.42
CA HIS A 622 -5.19 -14.33 15.14
C HIS A 622 -4.72 -15.05 16.42
N HIS A 623 -4.15 -14.33 17.38
CA HIS A 623 -3.76 -14.88 18.68
C HIS A 623 -4.96 -15.49 19.43
N TYR A 624 -6.11 -14.80 19.48
CA TYR A 624 -7.32 -15.35 20.09
C TYR A 624 -7.89 -16.56 19.33
N CYS A 625 -7.78 -16.59 17.99
CA CYS A 625 -8.12 -17.79 17.22
C CYS A 625 -7.20 -18.97 17.53
N GLU A 626 -5.89 -18.76 17.72
CA GLU A 626 -4.95 -19.85 18.03
C GLU A 626 -5.29 -20.55 19.35
N ILE A 627 -5.78 -19.81 20.36
CA ILE A 627 -6.20 -20.36 21.66
C ILE A 627 -7.69 -20.73 21.74
N GLU A 628 -8.40 -20.66 20.61
CA GLU A 628 -9.83 -20.95 20.49
C GLU A 628 -10.74 -20.05 21.35
N ASP A 629 -10.30 -18.82 21.66
CA ASP A 629 -11.15 -17.81 22.31
C ASP A 629 -11.99 -17.07 21.26
N TRP A 630 -12.92 -17.82 20.68
CA TRP A 630 -13.75 -17.35 19.57
C TRP A 630 -14.61 -16.14 19.95
N LYS A 631 -14.97 -15.99 21.23
CA LYS A 631 -15.78 -14.86 21.70
C LYS A 631 -15.05 -13.54 21.54
N VAL A 632 -13.78 -13.49 21.96
CA VAL A 632 -12.96 -12.27 21.83
C VAL A 632 -12.60 -12.04 20.37
N ALA A 633 -12.26 -13.08 19.60
CA ALA A 633 -12.02 -12.96 18.16
C ALA A 633 -13.24 -12.37 17.42
N LYS A 634 -14.45 -12.85 17.74
CA LYS A 634 -15.70 -12.30 17.21
C LYS A 634 -15.91 -10.84 17.64
N ALA A 635 -15.58 -10.49 18.89
CA ALA A 635 -15.71 -9.12 19.36
C ALA A 635 -14.79 -8.16 18.58
N ILE A 636 -13.56 -8.56 18.28
CA ILE A 636 -12.64 -7.75 17.45
C ILE A 636 -13.18 -7.62 16.02
N LEU A 637 -13.56 -8.73 15.38
CA LEU A 637 -13.93 -8.73 13.97
C LEU A 637 -15.28 -8.03 13.71
N ILE A 638 -16.29 -8.33 14.53
CA ILE A 638 -17.67 -7.87 14.33
C ILE A 638 -17.98 -6.66 15.21
N ASP A 639 -17.80 -6.76 16.53
CA ASP A 639 -18.31 -5.75 17.47
C ASP A 639 -17.47 -4.47 17.48
N GLN A 640 -16.14 -4.59 17.32
CA GLN A 640 -15.22 -3.46 17.18
C GLN A 640 -15.10 -2.96 15.73
N GLY A 641 -15.86 -3.56 14.80
CA GLY A 641 -16.01 -3.06 13.43
C GLY A 641 -14.85 -3.30 12.47
N VAL A 642 -13.85 -4.13 12.81
CA VAL A 642 -12.71 -4.40 11.90
C VAL A 642 -13.19 -4.95 10.55
N GLY A 643 -14.14 -5.88 10.55
CA GLY A 643 -14.71 -6.44 9.32
C GLY A 643 -15.42 -5.39 8.47
N ASN A 644 -16.08 -4.41 9.09
CA ASN A 644 -16.72 -3.29 8.38
C ASN A 644 -15.69 -2.28 7.86
N GLN A 645 -14.60 -2.06 8.60
CA GLN A 645 -13.53 -1.14 8.19
C GLN A 645 -12.79 -1.71 6.98
N LEU A 646 -12.47 -3.00 6.99
CA LEU A 646 -11.92 -3.71 5.83
C LEU A 646 -12.86 -3.65 4.63
N HIS A 647 -14.17 -3.77 4.86
CA HIS A 647 -15.17 -3.61 3.80
C HIS A 647 -15.14 -2.21 3.17
N VAL A 648 -15.10 -1.16 3.98
CA VAL A 648 -15.03 0.23 3.50
C VAL A 648 -13.75 0.49 2.71
N TRP A 649 -12.63 -0.11 3.12
CA TRP A 649 -11.35 0.03 2.45
C TRP A 649 -11.15 -0.92 1.25
N GLY A 650 -12.12 -1.79 0.95
CA GLY A 650 -12.03 -2.72 -0.18
C GLY A 650 -11.20 -3.98 0.07
N TYR A 651 -10.77 -4.26 1.31
CA TYR A 651 -10.05 -5.49 1.68
C TYR A 651 -11.02 -6.67 1.84
N PHE A 652 -11.74 -7.00 0.77
CA PHE A 652 -12.80 -8.00 0.79
C PHE A 652 -12.26 -9.41 1.03
N ARG A 653 -11.06 -9.74 0.53
CA ARG A 653 -10.46 -11.08 0.67
C ARG A 653 -9.95 -11.33 2.08
N GLU A 654 -9.25 -10.35 2.67
CA GLU A 654 -8.84 -10.38 4.06
C GLU A 654 -10.06 -10.51 4.96
N ARG A 655 -11.11 -9.74 4.67
CA ARG A 655 -12.39 -9.83 5.37
C ARG A 655 -12.99 -11.24 5.29
N ILE A 656 -13.04 -11.86 4.11
CA ILE A 656 -13.53 -13.25 3.92
C ILE A 656 -12.72 -14.22 4.77
N ALA A 657 -11.39 -14.18 4.69
CA ALA A 657 -10.51 -15.07 5.43
C ALA A 657 -10.72 -15.00 6.96
N LEU A 658 -10.94 -13.79 7.49
CA LEU A 658 -11.23 -13.58 8.91
C LEU A 658 -12.60 -14.17 9.31
N TYR A 659 -13.65 -13.94 8.51
CA TYR A 659 -14.98 -14.48 8.81
C TYR A 659 -15.02 -16.01 8.69
N GLU A 660 -14.35 -16.59 7.68
CA GLU A 660 -14.24 -18.04 7.53
C GLU A 660 -13.52 -18.69 8.71
N ARG A 661 -12.54 -17.99 9.32
CA ARG A 661 -11.81 -18.48 10.48
C ARG A 661 -12.69 -18.70 11.72
N ILE A 662 -13.71 -17.87 11.92
CA ILE A 662 -14.65 -17.97 13.04
C ILE A 662 -15.97 -18.69 12.69
N LEU A 663 -16.19 -19.02 11.42
CA LEU A 663 -17.40 -19.68 10.96
C LEU A 663 -17.54 -21.08 11.57
N GLY A 664 -18.72 -21.38 12.14
CA GLY A 664 -19.02 -22.65 12.80
C GLY A 664 -18.38 -22.83 14.17
N LYS A 665 -17.77 -21.78 14.74
CA LYS A 665 -17.06 -21.86 16.03
C LYS A 665 -17.85 -21.35 17.25
N LEU A 666 -18.93 -20.61 17.00
CA LEU A 666 -19.70 -19.91 18.03
C LEU A 666 -21.15 -20.39 18.07
N ASN A 667 -22.07 -19.60 17.53
CA ASN A 667 -23.50 -19.86 17.51
C ASN A 667 -24.06 -19.55 16.12
N THR A 668 -25.27 -20.04 15.87
CA THR A 668 -25.96 -19.89 14.58
C THR A 668 -26.17 -18.43 14.18
N ALA A 669 -26.41 -17.53 15.13
CA ALA A 669 -26.54 -16.09 14.86
C ALA A 669 -25.22 -15.47 14.36
N THR A 670 -24.09 -15.89 14.91
CA THR A 670 -22.77 -15.47 14.43
C THR A 670 -22.48 -16.05 13.05
N ASP A 671 -22.80 -17.33 12.83
CA ASP A 671 -22.61 -17.98 11.53
C ASP A 671 -23.44 -17.31 10.44
N LEU A 672 -24.67 -16.92 10.76
CA LEU A 672 -25.54 -16.14 9.88
C LEU A 672 -24.88 -14.80 9.51
N ALA A 673 -24.37 -14.06 10.50
CA ALA A 673 -23.67 -12.81 10.27
C ALA A 673 -22.42 -13.02 9.42
N CYS A 674 -21.58 -14.01 9.72
CA CYS A 674 -20.39 -14.35 8.93
C CYS A 674 -20.76 -14.63 7.47
N ARG A 675 -21.76 -15.49 7.22
CA ARG A 675 -22.19 -15.85 5.86
C ARG A 675 -22.73 -14.65 5.08
N ASN A 676 -23.49 -13.78 5.72
CA ASN A 676 -23.96 -12.55 5.08
C ASN A 676 -22.79 -11.61 4.73
N ASN A 677 -21.82 -11.45 5.62
CA ASN A 677 -20.65 -10.61 5.37
C ASN A 677 -19.72 -11.20 4.30
N ILE A 678 -19.51 -12.52 4.30
CA ILE A 678 -18.76 -13.25 3.26
C ILE A 678 -19.48 -13.12 1.91
N GLY A 679 -20.80 -13.37 1.87
CA GLY A 679 -21.59 -13.24 0.64
C GLY A 679 -21.57 -11.82 0.08
N GLN A 680 -21.57 -10.80 0.95
CA GLN A 680 -21.40 -9.42 0.53
C GLN A 680 -20.00 -9.19 -0.06
N ALA A 681 -18.94 -9.66 0.60
CA ALA A 681 -17.58 -9.53 0.10
C ALA A 681 -17.39 -10.22 -1.26
N TYR A 682 -17.92 -11.44 -1.45
CA TYR A 682 -17.92 -12.11 -2.77
C TYR A 682 -18.68 -11.33 -3.83
N TRP A 683 -19.80 -10.71 -3.47
CA TRP A 683 -20.55 -9.85 -4.41
C TRP A 683 -19.73 -8.64 -4.87
N PHE A 684 -19.00 -7.97 -3.95
CA PHE A 684 -18.10 -6.87 -4.31
C PHE A 684 -16.90 -7.32 -5.15
N LEU A 685 -16.45 -8.56 -4.95
CA LEU A 685 -15.45 -9.21 -5.81
C LEU A 685 -16.04 -9.72 -7.13
N SER A 686 -17.32 -9.45 -7.42
CA SER A 686 -18.05 -9.93 -8.60
C SER A 686 -18.15 -11.46 -8.74
N ASP A 687 -17.83 -12.22 -7.68
CA ASP A 687 -18.08 -13.66 -7.59
C ASP A 687 -19.53 -13.91 -7.12
N TYR A 688 -20.47 -13.62 -8.03
CA TYR A 688 -21.90 -13.79 -7.78
C TYR A 688 -22.29 -15.24 -7.43
N PRO A 689 -21.70 -16.29 -8.02
CA PRO A 689 -21.97 -17.67 -7.61
C PRO A 689 -21.65 -17.95 -6.13
N GLN A 690 -20.47 -17.56 -5.64
CA GLN A 690 -20.12 -17.74 -4.22
C GLN A 690 -20.97 -16.87 -3.29
N ALA A 691 -21.30 -15.65 -3.73
CA ALA A 691 -22.23 -14.78 -3.01
C ALA A 691 -23.60 -15.45 -2.84
N ILE A 692 -24.15 -16.04 -3.91
CA ILE A 692 -25.43 -16.75 -3.90
C ILE A 692 -25.38 -17.94 -2.94
N ASP A 693 -24.35 -18.78 -3.00
CA ASP A 693 -24.19 -19.92 -2.09
C ASP A 693 -24.17 -19.48 -0.62
N CYS A 694 -23.43 -18.41 -0.31
CA CYS A 694 -23.36 -17.85 1.04
C CYS A 694 -24.73 -17.35 1.52
N TYR A 695 -25.45 -16.58 0.69
CA TYR A 695 -26.78 -16.08 1.04
C TYR A 695 -27.84 -17.20 1.10
N GLN A 696 -27.74 -18.26 0.29
CA GLN A 696 -28.63 -19.42 0.38
C GLN A 696 -28.43 -20.16 1.70
N LYS A 697 -27.19 -20.41 2.10
CA LYS A 697 -26.88 -21.02 3.40
C LYS A 697 -27.34 -20.14 4.56
N SER A 698 -27.13 -18.83 4.45
CA SER A 698 -27.65 -17.84 5.41
C SER A 698 -29.17 -17.90 5.53
N LEU A 699 -29.89 -17.96 4.40
CA LEU A 699 -31.35 -18.06 4.37
C LEU A 699 -31.87 -19.31 5.08
N VAL A 700 -31.24 -20.46 4.84
CA VAL A 700 -31.61 -21.72 5.51
C VAL A 700 -31.46 -21.59 7.02
N ILE A 701 -30.31 -21.11 7.49
CA ILE A 701 -30.05 -20.92 8.92
C ILE A 701 -31.03 -19.93 9.55
N ALA A 702 -31.29 -18.80 8.90
CA ALA A 702 -32.21 -17.78 9.41
C ALA A 702 -33.62 -18.35 9.63
N ARG A 703 -34.11 -19.18 8.70
CA ARG A 703 -35.40 -19.87 8.83
C ARG A 703 -35.40 -20.90 9.94
N GLU A 704 -34.35 -21.69 10.07
CA GLU A 704 -34.21 -22.70 11.14
C GLU A 704 -34.25 -22.08 12.54
N VAL A 705 -33.61 -20.91 12.71
CA VAL A 705 -33.58 -20.20 14.01
C VAL A 705 -34.72 -19.18 14.18
N SER A 706 -35.63 -19.10 13.21
CA SER A 706 -36.74 -18.13 13.19
C SER A 706 -36.29 -16.66 13.29
N ASP A 707 -35.11 -16.34 12.78
CA ASP A 707 -34.62 -14.96 12.67
C ASP A 707 -35.19 -14.30 11.40
N ARG A 708 -36.32 -13.60 11.57
CA ARG A 708 -36.98 -12.91 10.46
C ARG A 708 -36.13 -11.79 9.87
N LEU A 709 -35.39 -11.03 10.69
CA LEU A 709 -34.54 -9.96 10.18
C LEU A 709 -33.38 -10.53 9.34
N GLY A 710 -32.79 -11.62 9.80
CA GLY A 710 -31.80 -12.42 9.09
C GLY A 710 -32.32 -12.98 7.77
N GLU A 711 -33.54 -13.52 7.77
CA GLU A 711 -34.23 -14.06 6.57
C GLU A 711 -34.41 -12.95 5.52
N GLY A 712 -34.93 -11.80 5.92
CA GLY A 712 -35.12 -10.64 5.04
C GLY A 712 -33.79 -10.14 4.45
N THR A 713 -32.72 -10.16 5.24
CA THR A 713 -31.37 -9.75 4.80
C THR A 713 -30.77 -10.72 3.79
N ALA A 714 -30.89 -12.04 4.03
CA ALA A 714 -30.40 -13.07 3.12
C ALA A 714 -31.16 -13.06 1.78
N LEU A 715 -32.49 -12.90 1.81
CA LEU A 715 -33.32 -12.75 0.61
C LEU A 715 -32.92 -11.53 -0.21
N ARG A 716 -32.68 -10.38 0.45
CA ARG A 716 -32.18 -9.18 -0.23
C ARG A 716 -30.81 -9.44 -0.87
N GLY A 717 -29.90 -10.10 -0.17
CA GLY A 717 -28.60 -10.49 -0.71
C GLY A 717 -28.70 -11.37 -1.96
N LEU A 718 -29.60 -12.36 -1.96
CA LEU A 718 -29.90 -13.19 -3.13
C LEU A 718 -30.46 -12.36 -4.28
N GLY A 719 -31.39 -11.46 -4.01
CA GLY A 719 -31.95 -10.55 -5.01
C GLY A 719 -30.86 -9.68 -5.65
N ILE A 720 -29.95 -9.11 -4.86
CA ILE A 720 -28.84 -8.29 -5.35
C ILE A 720 -27.92 -9.11 -6.26
N ALA A 721 -27.51 -10.31 -5.83
CA ALA A 721 -26.63 -11.16 -6.62
C ALA A 721 -27.30 -11.63 -7.93
N ARG A 722 -28.60 -11.93 -7.92
CA ARG A 722 -29.36 -12.31 -9.13
C ARG A 722 -29.55 -11.12 -10.07
N HIS A 723 -29.80 -9.93 -9.53
CA HIS A 723 -29.86 -8.69 -10.32
C HIS A 723 -28.54 -8.44 -11.05
N SER A 724 -27.39 -8.61 -10.37
CA SER A 724 -26.06 -8.47 -11.01
C SER A 724 -25.78 -9.51 -12.09
N LEU A 725 -26.48 -10.64 -12.10
CA LEU A 725 -26.45 -11.64 -13.19
C LEU A 725 -27.44 -11.34 -14.33
N GLY A 726 -28.12 -10.19 -14.32
CA GLY A 726 -29.16 -9.84 -15.29
C GLY A 726 -30.49 -10.58 -15.12
N LYS A 727 -30.67 -11.32 -14.03
CA LYS A 727 -31.88 -12.12 -13.75
C LYS A 727 -32.90 -11.29 -12.97
N TYR A 728 -33.42 -10.25 -13.61
CA TYR A 728 -34.23 -9.24 -12.94
C TYR A 728 -35.56 -9.75 -12.39
N SER A 729 -36.21 -10.71 -13.05
CA SER A 729 -37.44 -11.34 -12.55
C SER A 729 -37.22 -12.14 -11.27
N GLU A 730 -36.21 -13.03 -11.25
CA GLU A 730 -35.80 -13.78 -10.06
C GLU A 730 -35.40 -12.83 -8.92
N ALA A 731 -34.69 -11.75 -9.23
CA ALA A 731 -34.29 -10.74 -8.25
C ALA A 731 -35.51 -10.06 -7.61
N ALA A 732 -36.50 -9.66 -8.42
CA ALA A 732 -37.72 -9.03 -7.96
C ALA A 732 -38.52 -9.94 -7.01
N GLU A 733 -38.60 -11.25 -7.27
CA GLU A 733 -39.25 -12.21 -6.38
C GLU A 733 -38.59 -12.26 -4.99
N TYR A 734 -37.26 -12.30 -4.94
CA TYR A 734 -36.52 -12.27 -3.68
C TYR A 734 -36.68 -10.94 -2.94
N PHE A 735 -36.64 -9.81 -3.66
CA PHE A 735 -36.86 -8.50 -3.06
C PHE A 735 -38.28 -8.35 -2.52
N GLN A 736 -39.30 -8.86 -3.21
CA GLN A 736 -40.68 -8.83 -2.70
C GLN A 736 -40.84 -9.61 -1.40
N GLN A 737 -40.21 -10.81 -1.30
CA GLN A 737 -40.20 -11.58 -0.06
C GLN A 737 -39.48 -10.82 1.07
N SER A 738 -38.31 -10.22 0.76
CA SER A 738 -37.57 -9.38 1.71
C SER A 738 -38.38 -8.16 2.17
N LEU A 739 -39.13 -7.52 1.27
CA LEU A 739 -39.96 -6.36 1.55
C LEU A 739 -41.11 -6.69 2.50
N ALA A 740 -41.79 -7.82 2.27
CA ALA A 740 -42.85 -8.31 3.13
C ALA A 740 -42.35 -8.53 4.57
N ILE A 741 -41.16 -9.14 4.70
CA ILE A 741 -40.52 -9.36 6.00
C ILE A 741 -40.10 -8.04 6.65
N ALA A 742 -39.46 -7.12 5.91
CA ALA A 742 -39.05 -5.82 6.46
C ALA A 742 -40.25 -5.05 7.05
N ARG A 743 -41.41 -5.12 6.39
CA ARG A 743 -42.67 -4.57 6.90
C ARG A 743 -43.19 -5.32 8.13
N GLU A 744 -43.15 -6.66 8.12
CA GLU A 744 -43.53 -7.51 9.26
C GLU A 744 -42.74 -7.15 10.53
N VAL A 745 -41.42 -6.97 10.41
CA VAL A 745 -40.55 -6.64 11.55
C VAL A 745 -40.39 -5.14 11.81
N SER A 746 -41.09 -4.30 11.06
CA SER A 746 -40.99 -2.83 11.14
C SER A 746 -39.56 -2.28 10.92
N ASP A 747 -38.75 -2.94 10.10
CA ASP A 747 -37.42 -2.47 9.68
C ASP A 747 -37.56 -1.46 8.55
N ARG A 748 -37.77 -0.19 8.92
CA ARG A 748 -38.00 0.90 7.96
C ARG A 748 -36.81 1.16 7.03
N LEU A 749 -35.57 1.00 7.54
CA LEU A 749 -34.36 1.14 6.73
C LEU A 749 -34.22 -0.02 5.74
N GLY A 750 -34.48 -1.25 6.19
CA GLY A 750 -34.52 -2.43 5.34
C GLY A 750 -35.59 -2.34 4.26
N GLU A 751 -36.78 -1.83 4.60
CA GLU A 751 -37.88 -1.58 3.67
C GLU A 751 -37.45 -0.62 2.56
N GLY A 752 -36.87 0.53 2.92
CA GLY A 752 -36.40 1.52 1.96
C GLY A 752 -35.35 0.95 1.00
N LYS A 753 -34.32 0.27 1.54
CA LYS A 753 -33.29 -0.38 0.71
C LYS A 753 -33.89 -1.39 -0.26
N THR A 754 -34.81 -2.23 0.19
CA THR A 754 -35.45 -3.24 -0.66
C THR A 754 -36.33 -2.61 -1.74
N LEU A 755 -37.04 -1.51 -1.44
CA LEU A 755 -37.80 -0.74 -2.44
C LEU A 755 -36.90 -0.11 -3.50
N ALA A 756 -35.73 0.41 -3.12
CA ALA A 756 -34.76 0.92 -4.08
C ALA A 756 -34.32 -0.18 -5.07
N TYR A 757 -34.00 -1.37 -4.57
CA TYR A 757 -33.62 -2.50 -5.42
C TYR A 757 -34.77 -3.02 -6.30
N LEU A 758 -36.01 -3.01 -5.82
CA LEU A 758 -37.19 -3.30 -6.64
C LEU A 758 -37.36 -2.27 -7.75
N GLY A 759 -37.14 -0.99 -7.46
CA GLY A 759 -37.13 0.09 -8.46
C GLY A 759 -36.10 -0.16 -9.54
N ASN A 760 -34.86 -0.49 -9.16
CA ASN A 760 -33.78 -0.81 -10.09
C ASN A 760 -34.13 -2.03 -10.97
N ALA A 761 -34.62 -3.12 -10.36
CA ALA A 761 -34.98 -4.34 -11.09
C ALA A 761 -36.14 -4.10 -12.07
N ALA A 762 -37.15 -3.32 -11.66
CA ALA A 762 -38.27 -2.94 -12.52
C ALA A 762 -37.81 -2.05 -13.69
N TRP A 763 -36.94 -1.07 -13.43
CA TRP A 763 -36.36 -0.21 -14.45
C TRP A 763 -35.54 -1.01 -15.47
N ALA A 764 -34.65 -1.89 -15.00
CA ALA A 764 -33.83 -2.74 -15.86
C ALA A 764 -34.64 -3.75 -16.69
N SER A 765 -35.84 -4.12 -16.22
CA SER A 765 -36.79 -4.98 -16.95
C SER A 765 -37.68 -4.21 -17.93
N GLY A 766 -37.55 -2.88 -18.04
CA GLY A 766 -38.39 -2.01 -18.88
C GLY A 766 -39.74 -1.64 -18.26
N ASN A 767 -40.03 -2.04 -17.02
CA ASN A 767 -41.27 -1.76 -16.31
C ASN A 767 -41.22 -0.40 -15.59
N TYR A 768 -41.03 0.68 -16.35
CA TYR A 768 -40.70 2.00 -15.82
C TYR A 768 -41.78 2.60 -14.91
N LEU A 769 -43.07 2.36 -15.19
CA LEU A 769 -44.17 2.80 -14.30
C LEU A 769 -44.06 2.18 -12.91
N GLN A 770 -43.74 0.89 -12.84
CA GLN A 770 -43.56 0.19 -11.56
C GLN A 770 -42.29 0.66 -10.84
N ALA A 771 -41.23 0.98 -11.58
CA ALA A 771 -40.03 1.58 -11.02
C ALA A 771 -40.34 2.93 -10.34
N VAL A 772 -41.15 3.78 -10.97
CA VAL A 772 -41.62 5.06 -10.38
C VAL A 772 -42.34 4.81 -9.05
N GLU A 773 -43.27 3.85 -8.99
CA GLU A 773 -44.00 3.54 -7.75
C GLU A 773 -43.06 3.12 -6.61
N TYR A 774 -42.06 2.28 -6.90
CA TYR A 774 -41.09 1.84 -5.90
C TYR A 774 -40.16 2.97 -5.46
N TYR A 775 -39.63 3.77 -6.39
CA TYR A 775 -38.77 4.90 -6.04
C TYR A 775 -39.52 5.99 -5.27
N GLN A 776 -40.82 6.22 -5.53
CA GLN A 776 -41.64 7.14 -4.74
C GLN A 776 -41.81 6.66 -3.30
N GLN A 777 -42.07 5.35 -3.10
CA GLN A 777 -42.14 4.77 -1.76
C GLN A 777 -40.79 4.86 -1.04
N TYR A 778 -39.69 4.59 -1.75
CA TYR A 778 -38.33 4.73 -1.22
C TYR A 778 -38.01 6.18 -0.82
N LEU A 779 -38.33 7.15 -1.67
CA LEU A 779 -38.17 8.58 -1.40
C LEU A 779 -38.93 9.02 -0.14
N ALA A 780 -40.17 8.55 0.03
CA ALA A 780 -40.96 8.83 1.21
C ALA A 780 -40.29 8.31 2.49
N ILE A 781 -39.73 7.09 2.44
CA ILE A 781 -38.97 6.50 3.55
C ILE A 781 -37.73 7.31 3.87
N CYS A 782 -36.92 7.66 2.86
CA CYS A 782 -35.69 8.44 3.06
C CYS A 782 -35.98 9.78 3.74
N ARG A 783 -37.06 10.45 3.33
CA ARG A 783 -37.50 11.70 3.96
C ARG A 783 -37.97 11.50 5.40
N GLU A 784 -38.70 10.42 5.67
CA GLU A 784 -39.17 10.07 7.01
C GLU A 784 -38.01 9.82 7.97
N VAL A 785 -36.98 9.08 7.55
CA VAL A 785 -35.82 8.72 8.39
C VAL A 785 -34.68 9.74 8.33
N GLY A 786 -34.80 10.79 7.51
CA GLY A 786 -33.77 11.82 7.33
C GLY A 786 -32.54 11.38 6.54
N ASP A 787 -32.63 10.30 5.75
CA ASP A 787 -31.56 9.82 4.89
C ASP A 787 -31.45 10.68 3.61
N ARG A 788 -30.63 11.72 3.68
CA ARG A 788 -30.38 12.64 2.56
C ARG A 788 -29.69 11.96 1.37
N GLN A 789 -28.82 10.99 1.62
CA GLN A 789 -28.13 10.29 0.55
C GLN A 789 -29.14 9.41 -0.21
N GLY A 790 -29.96 8.65 0.51
CA GLY A 790 -31.04 7.85 -0.07
C GLY A 790 -32.10 8.69 -0.77
N GLU A 791 -32.42 9.89 -0.26
CA GLU A 791 -33.30 10.85 -0.96
C GLU A 791 -32.71 11.21 -2.33
N GLY A 792 -31.41 11.53 -2.40
CA GLY A 792 -30.71 11.79 -3.67
C GLY A 792 -30.82 10.60 -4.64
N SER A 793 -30.52 9.38 -4.17
CA SER A 793 -30.62 8.16 -4.98
C SER A 793 -32.04 7.90 -5.50
N ALA A 794 -33.07 8.10 -4.68
CA ALA A 794 -34.46 7.94 -5.08
C ALA A 794 -34.87 8.94 -6.16
N LEU A 795 -34.46 10.21 -6.02
CA LEU A 795 -34.70 11.25 -7.02
C LEU A 795 -33.96 10.96 -8.34
N GLY A 796 -32.72 10.47 -8.27
CA GLY A 796 -31.97 10.02 -9.44
C GLY A 796 -32.69 8.88 -10.19
N GLY A 797 -33.16 7.86 -9.45
CA GLY A 797 -33.93 6.75 -10.00
C GLY A 797 -35.27 7.19 -10.62
N LEU A 798 -35.98 8.13 -10.00
CA LEU A 798 -37.19 8.73 -10.56
C LEU A 798 -36.90 9.49 -11.86
N GLY A 799 -35.81 10.27 -11.90
CA GLY A 799 -35.38 10.97 -13.10
C GLY A 799 -35.16 10.00 -14.27
N LEU A 800 -34.39 8.94 -14.03
CA LEU A 800 -34.15 7.88 -15.03
C LEU A 800 -35.44 7.20 -15.48
N ALA A 801 -36.34 6.87 -14.56
CA ALA A 801 -37.59 6.19 -14.91
C ALA A 801 -38.54 7.09 -15.74
N TYR A 802 -38.63 8.38 -15.42
CA TYR A 802 -39.41 9.33 -16.22
C TYR A 802 -38.77 9.62 -17.59
N ASP A 803 -37.44 9.67 -17.66
CA ASP A 803 -36.71 9.81 -18.92
C ASP A 803 -36.98 8.61 -19.85
N SER A 804 -36.95 7.39 -19.31
CA SER A 804 -37.30 6.17 -20.06
C SER A 804 -38.78 6.09 -20.47
N LEU A 805 -39.67 6.76 -19.74
CA LEU A 805 -41.09 6.92 -20.12
C LEU A 805 -41.31 8.00 -21.19
N GLY A 806 -40.28 8.78 -21.53
CA GLY A 806 -40.39 9.92 -22.45
C GLY A 806 -40.95 11.19 -21.82
N ASP A 807 -41.12 11.24 -20.49
CA ASP A 807 -41.52 12.46 -19.78
C ASP A 807 -40.29 13.26 -19.34
N TYR A 808 -39.64 13.86 -20.33
CA TYR A 808 -38.40 14.62 -20.14
C TYR A 808 -38.54 15.82 -19.18
N PRO A 809 -39.66 16.59 -19.16
CA PRO A 809 -39.81 17.68 -18.19
C PRO A 809 -39.79 17.19 -16.73
N ARG A 810 -40.48 16.09 -16.42
CA ARG A 810 -40.44 15.51 -15.06
C ARG A 810 -39.07 14.91 -14.75
N ALA A 811 -38.43 14.26 -15.71
CA ALA A 811 -37.07 13.74 -15.53
C ALA A 811 -36.08 14.84 -15.13
N ILE A 812 -36.11 15.97 -15.83
CA ILE A 812 -35.27 17.15 -15.54
C ILE A 812 -35.53 17.69 -14.13
N GLU A 813 -36.80 17.77 -13.71
CA GLU A 813 -37.14 18.22 -12.36
C GLU A 813 -36.49 17.34 -11.30
N TYR A 814 -36.58 16.02 -11.45
CA TYR A 814 -35.97 15.06 -10.53
C TYR A 814 -34.44 15.07 -10.59
N HIS A 815 -33.82 15.15 -11.77
CA HIS A 815 -32.36 15.28 -11.89
C HIS A 815 -31.84 16.56 -11.23
N LYS A 816 -32.57 17.67 -11.35
CA LYS A 816 -32.24 18.94 -10.66
C LYS A 816 -32.36 18.82 -9.14
N GLN A 817 -33.39 18.14 -8.63
CA GLN A 817 -33.51 17.86 -7.20
C GLN A 817 -32.37 16.96 -6.70
N HIS A 818 -32.04 15.89 -7.45
CA HIS A 818 -30.90 15.01 -7.15
C HIS A 818 -29.58 15.80 -7.10
N LEU A 819 -29.31 16.65 -8.10
CA LEU A 819 -28.14 17.53 -8.13
C LEU A 819 -28.06 18.45 -6.90
N THR A 820 -29.20 19.02 -6.51
CA THR A 820 -29.28 19.91 -5.35
C THR A 820 -28.92 19.18 -4.07
N ILE A 821 -29.43 17.96 -3.88
CA ILE A 821 -29.11 17.12 -2.73
C ILE A 821 -27.65 16.68 -2.76
N ALA A 822 -27.16 16.21 -3.91
CA ALA A 822 -25.77 15.76 -4.08
C ALA A 822 -24.77 16.87 -3.71
N ARG A 823 -25.00 18.11 -4.17
CA ARG A 823 -24.21 19.28 -3.77
C ARG A 823 -24.31 19.60 -2.28
N ALA A 824 -25.52 19.55 -1.73
CA ALA A 824 -25.74 19.87 -0.32
C ALA A 824 -25.02 18.90 0.63
N ILE A 825 -24.85 17.63 0.25
CA ILE A 825 -24.14 16.62 1.04
C ILE A 825 -22.68 16.41 0.60
N GLY A 826 -22.19 17.15 -0.39
CA GLY A 826 -20.83 17.00 -0.93
C GLY A 826 -20.59 15.70 -1.73
N ALA A 827 -21.64 15.01 -2.18
CA ALA A 827 -21.53 13.78 -2.97
C ALA A 827 -21.16 14.09 -4.43
N ARG A 828 -19.86 14.26 -4.70
CA ARG A 828 -19.34 14.63 -6.02
C ARG A 828 -19.69 13.64 -7.13
N GLN A 829 -19.62 12.33 -6.87
CA GLN A 829 -20.04 11.32 -7.84
C GLN A 829 -21.53 11.45 -8.17
N GLY A 830 -22.38 11.69 -7.17
CA GLY A 830 -23.81 11.94 -7.36
C GLY A 830 -24.10 13.22 -8.17
N GLU A 831 -23.28 14.26 -8.00
CA GLU A 831 -23.33 15.46 -8.84
C GLU A 831 -23.00 15.13 -10.30
N GLY A 832 -21.89 14.41 -10.55
CA GLY A 832 -21.51 13.95 -11.89
C GLY A 832 -22.61 13.14 -12.57
N ASN A 833 -23.19 12.16 -11.87
CA ASN A 833 -24.29 11.32 -12.34
C ASN A 833 -25.56 12.14 -12.64
N SER A 834 -25.89 13.11 -11.78
CA SER A 834 -27.06 13.97 -12.00
C SER A 834 -26.91 14.80 -13.27
N LEU A 835 -25.73 15.37 -13.48
CA LEU A 835 -25.42 16.24 -14.62
C LEU A 835 -25.35 15.45 -15.93
N VAL A 836 -24.81 14.23 -15.92
CA VAL A 836 -24.75 13.39 -17.13
C VAL A 836 -26.15 12.99 -17.59
N ASN A 837 -26.99 12.57 -16.64
CA ASN A 837 -28.36 12.18 -16.91
C ASN A 837 -29.20 13.36 -17.39
N TRP A 838 -29.07 14.51 -16.72
CA TRP A 838 -29.74 15.73 -17.16
C TRP A 838 -29.28 16.17 -18.56
N GLY A 839 -27.97 16.16 -18.82
CA GLY A 839 -27.42 16.46 -20.15
C GLY A 839 -27.97 15.53 -21.24
N SER A 840 -28.07 14.23 -20.95
CA SER A 840 -28.67 13.24 -21.85
C SER A 840 -30.15 13.53 -22.14
N THR A 841 -30.95 13.84 -21.11
CA THR A 841 -32.36 14.23 -21.30
C THR A 841 -32.50 15.51 -22.13
N LEU A 842 -31.59 16.48 -21.99
CA LEU A 842 -31.58 17.71 -22.77
C LEU A 842 -31.25 17.47 -24.25
N ILE A 843 -30.40 16.49 -24.58
CA ILE A 843 -30.16 16.07 -25.97
C ILE A 843 -31.49 15.61 -26.61
N LYS A 844 -32.29 14.84 -25.87
CA LYS A 844 -33.60 14.32 -26.34
C LYS A 844 -34.62 15.43 -26.56
N LEU A 845 -34.50 16.55 -25.83
CA LEU A 845 -35.29 17.77 -26.00
C LEU A 845 -34.69 18.75 -27.03
N GLU A 846 -33.61 18.38 -27.71
CA GLU A 846 -32.88 19.22 -28.67
C GLU A 846 -32.30 20.52 -28.07
N GLN A 847 -32.08 20.54 -26.75
CA GLN A 847 -31.50 21.66 -26.00
C GLN A 847 -29.98 21.52 -25.89
N TYR A 848 -29.31 21.56 -27.03
CA TYR A 848 -27.91 21.16 -27.18
C TYR A 848 -26.90 22.03 -26.42
N LEU A 849 -27.14 23.35 -26.32
CA LEU A 849 -26.21 24.27 -25.65
C LEU A 849 -26.12 23.99 -24.14
N GLU A 850 -27.26 23.77 -23.50
CA GLU A 850 -27.34 23.43 -22.07
C GLU A 850 -26.82 22.02 -21.83
N ALA A 851 -27.17 21.05 -22.69
CA ALA A 851 -26.66 19.69 -22.63
C ALA A 851 -25.13 19.66 -22.64
N LYS A 852 -24.50 20.42 -23.54
CA LYS A 852 -23.03 20.56 -23.63
C LYS A 852 -22.41 20.97 -22.30
N GLN A 853 -22.97 22.01 -21.67
CA GLN A 853 -22.44 22.55 -20.42
C GLN A 853 -22.46 21.51 -19.30
N TYR A 854 -23.60 20.85 -19.09
CA TYR A 854 -23.72 19.86 -18.02
C TYR A 854 -22.87 18.61 -18.26
N LEU A 855 -22.79 18.12 -19.50
CA LEU A 855 -21.94 16.97 -19.85
C LEU A 855 -20.45 17.28 -19.69
N GLN A 856 -20.00 18.50 -20.02
CA GLN A 856 -18.61 18.91 -19.80
C GLN A 856 -18.25 19.02 -18.32
N ILE A 857 -19.16 19.54 -17.48
CA ILE A 857 -18.95 19.59 -16.02
C ILE A 857 -18.91 18.17 -15.46
N SER A 858 -19.83 17.30 -15.88
CA SER A 858 -19.87 15.89 -15.46
C SER A 858 -18.57 15.16 -15.82
N LEU A 859 -18.09 15.30 -17.05
CA LEU A 859 -16.82 14.72 -17.51
C LEU A 859 -15.63 15.19 -16.66
N LYS A 860 -15.57 16.48 -16.34
CA LYS A 860 -14.53 17.05 -15.48
C LYS A 860 -14.57 16.43 -14.08
N ILE A 861 -15.75 16.31 -13.48
CA ILE A 861 -15.93 15.69 -12.16
C ILE A 861 -15.45 14.24 -12.17
N PHE A 862 -15.84 13.44 -13.18
CA PHE A 862 -15.43 12.04 -13.23
C PHE A 862 -13.93 11.86 -13.40
N ARG A 863 -13.27 12.74 -14.18
CA ARG A 863 -11.80 12.76 -14.28
C ARG A 863 -11.12 13.12 -12.97
N GLU A 864 -11.62 14.12 -12.27
CA GLU A 864 -11.10 14.53 -10.96
C GLU A 864 -11.22 13.41 -9.93
N LEU A 865 -12.29 12.62 -10.00
CA LEU A 865 -12.53 11.47 -9.13
C LEU A 865 -11.78 10.21 -9.57
N GLY A 866 -11.25 10.14 -10.80
CA GLY A 866 -10.71 8.92 -11.39
C GLY A 866 -11.78 7.86 -11.72
N GLU A 867 -13.05 8.27 -11.79
CA GLU A 867 -14.20 7.40 -12.06
C GLU A 867 -14.33 7.12 -13.57
N ARG A 868 -13.65 6.08 -14.04
CA ARG A 868 -13.54 5.77 -15.48
C ARG A 868 -14.89 5.39 -16.11
N ASP A 869 -15.79 4.75 -15.36
CA ASP A 869 -17.14 4.37 -15.84
C ASP A 869 -17.96 5.62 -16.17
N GLY A 870 -18.01 6.58 -15.24
CA GLY A 870 -18.72 7.85 -15.43
C GLY A 870 -18.07 8.73 -16.50
N GLU A 871 -16.73 8.75 -16.58
CA GLU A 871 -16.01 9.42 -17.68
C GLU A 871 -16.44 8.85 -19.03
N THR A 872 -16.51 7.51 -19.15
CA THR A 872 -16.93 6.83 -20.37
C THR A 872 -18.34 7.23 -20.78
N GLU A 873 -19.27 7.24 -19.84
CA GLU A 873 -20.65 7.68 -20.09
C GLU A 873 -20.72 9.14 -20.54
N ALA A 874 -20.02 10.04 -19.85
CA ALA A 874 -20.01 11.47 -20.22
C ALA A 874 -19.40 11.70 -21.61
N LEU A 875 -18.34 10.97 -21.97
CA LEU A 875 -17.75 11.00 -23.32
C LEU A 875 -18.73 10.49 -24.38
N LEU A 876 -19.40 9.37 -24.12
CA LEU A 876 -20.41 8.82 -25.03
C LEU A 876 -21.55 9.83 -25.27
N ARG A 877 -22.12 10.40 -24.21
CA ARG A 877 -23.19 11.41 -24.33
C ARG A 877 -22.74 12.68 -25.05
N LEU A 878 -21.48 13.09 -24.90
CA LEU A 878 -20.89 14.18 -25.71
C LEU A 878 -20.76 13.78 -27.19
N GLY A 879 -20.37 12.54 -27.48
CA GLY A 879 -20.36 12.00 -28.84
C GLY A 879 -21.74 12.06 -29.50
N GLU A 880 -22.77 11.59 -28.80
CA GLU A 880 -24.17 11.66 -29.24
C GLU A 880 -24.64 13.10 -29.47
N LEU A 881 -24.29 14.01 -28.56
CA LEU A 881 -24.59 15.43 -28.69
C LEU A 881 -23.99 16.02 -29.97
N TYR A 882 -22.69 15.83 -30.21
CA TYR A 882 -22.01 16.39 -31.38
C TYR A 882 -22.50 15.74 -32.68
N TYR A 883 -22.87 14.46 -32.65
CA TYR A 883 -23.53 13.81 -33.77
C TYR A 883 -24.86 14.49 -34.12
N LYS A 884 -25.70 14.78 -33.12
CA LYS A 884 -26.98 15.48 -33.33
C LYS A 884 -26.82 16.92 -33.83
N ILE A 885 -25.74 17.60 -33.48
CA ILE A 885 -25.42 18.97 -33.95
C ILE A 885 -24.82 18.94 -35.37
N GLY A 886 -24.35 17.80 -35.86
CA GLY A 886 -23.70 17.64 -37.18
C GLY A 886 -22.19 17.82 -37.18
N GLU A 887 -21.55 17.90 -36.00
CA GLU A 887 -20.10 18.03 -35.83
C GLU A 887 -19.44 16.64 -35.80
N LEU A 888 -19.47 15.94 -36.95
CA LEU A 888 -19.15 14.51 -37.06
C LEU A 888 -17.71 14.17 -36.63
N GLY A 889 -16.74 15.08 -36.84
CA GLY A 889 -15.35 14.87 -36.41
C GLY A 889 -15.18 14.87 -34.88
N LEU A 890 -15.90 15.74 -34.17
CA LEU A 890 -15.91 15.75 -32.71
C LEU A 890 -16.68 14.54 -32.17
N ALA A 891 -17.81 14.21 -32.78
CA ALA A 891 -18.60 13.03 -32.43
C ALA A 891 -17.74 11.75 -32.49
N GLN A 892 -16.98 11.57 -33.58
CA GLN A 892 -16.04 10.47 -33.75
C GLN A 892 -14.98 10.45 -32.65
N ASN A 893 -14.34 11.60 -32.37
CA ASN A 893 -13.30 11.68 -31.35
C ASN A 893 -13.81 11.27 -29.95
N PHE A 894 -14.98 11.76 -29.56
CA PHE A 894 -15.58 11.42 -28.27
C PHE A 894 -16.02 9.96 -28.22
N CYS A 895 -16.60 9.44 -29.31
CA CYS A 895 -17.01 8.04 -29.43
C CYS A 895 -15.82 7.08 -29.34
N ASP A 896 -14.71 7.35 -30.03
CA ASP A 896 -13.52 6.48 -30.02
C ASP A 896 -12.86 6.44 -28.63
N ARG A 897 -12.83 7.58 -27.93
CA ARG A 897 -12.34 7.65 -26.56
C ARG A 897 -13.24 6.87 -25.60
N ALA A 898 -14.56 7.05 -25.71
CA ALA A 898 -15.52 6.30 -24.93
C ALA A 898 -15.39 4.79 -25.20
N LEU A 899 -15.27 4.37 -26.46
CA LEU A 899 -15.10 2.98 -26.85
C LEU A 899 -13.81 2.40 -26.27
N THR A 900 -12.69 3.12 -26.37
CA THR A 900 -11.39 2.67 -25.83
C THR A 900 -11.51 2.41 -24.33
N LEU A 901 -12.05 3.38 -23.59
CA LEU A 901 -12.28 3.25 -22.14
C LEU A 901 -13.26 2.12 -21.83
N ALA A 902 -14.39 2.03 -22.54
CA ALA A 902 -15.39 1.00 -22.32
C ALA A 902 -14.83 -0.42 -22.56
N SER A 903 -14.01 -0.59 -23.60
CA SER A 903 -13.36 -1.85 -23.93
C SER A 903 -12.29 -2.23 -22.90
N GLU A 904 -11.52 -1.27 -22.40
CA GLU A 904 -10.58 -1.49 -21.30
C GLU A 904 -11.29 -1.92 -20.01
N LEU A 905 -12.47 -1.35 -19.73
CA LEU A 905 -13.26 -1.62 -18.53
C LEU A 905 -14.15 -2.87 -18.66
N GLY A 906 -14.38 -3.37 -19.88
CA GLY A 906 -15.28 -4.49 -20.13
C GLY A 906 -16.75 -4.19 -19.79
N ILE A 907 -17.17 -2.92 -19.83
CA ILE A 907 -18.52 -2.51 -19.43
C ILE A 907 -19.51 -2.55 -20.61
N PRO A 908 -20.83 -2.71 -20.36
CA PRO A 908 -21.84 -2.82 -21.42
C PRO A 908 -21.93 -1.65 -22.39
N LEU A 909 -21.39 -0.47 -22.02
CA LEU A 909 -21.35 0.74 -22.85
C LEU A 909 -20.56 0.54 -24.16
N VAL A 910 -19.72 -0.49 -24.27
CA VAL A 910 -19.07 -0.86 -25.54
C VAL A 910 -20.10 -0.98 -26.66
N ASN A 911 -21.23 -1.63 -26.40
CA ASN A 911 -22.27 -1.83 -27.41
C ASN A 911 -22.91 -0.51 -27.88
N GLU A 912 -23.12 0.44 -26.96
CA GLU A 912 -23.64 1.76 -27.31
C GLU A 912 -22.62 2.59 -28.10
N CYS A 913 -21.33 2.50 -27.72
CA CYS A 913 -20.24 3.14 -28.46
C CYS A 913 -20.10 2.57 -29.87
N GLU A 914 -20.13 1.24 -30.03
CA GLU A 914 -20.09 0.57 -31.34
C GLU A 914 -21.30 0.94 -32.20
N ALA A 915 -22.49 1.05 -31.60
CA ALA A 915 -23.70 1.47 -32.31
C ALA A 915 -23.59 2.92 -32.81
N LEU A 916 -23.07 3.84 -32.00
CA LEU A 916 -22.82 5.22 -32.41
C LEU A 916 -21.73 5.29 -33.48
N GLN A 917 -20.66 4.52 -33.35
CA GLN A 917 -19.58 4.45 -34.32
C GLN A 917 -20.08 3.93 -35.68
N ALA A 918 -20.97 2.93 -35.67
CA ALA A 918 -21.59 2.42 -36.89
C ALA A 918 -22.48 3.49 -37.57
N GLN A 919 -23.22 4.29 -36.81
CA GLN A 919 -24.00 5.41 -37.34
C GLN A 919 -23.11 6.52 -37.92
N LEU A 920 -22.00 6.83 -37.24
CA LEU A 920 -21.03 7.81 -37.74
C LEU A 920 -20.37 7.34 -39.05
N ALA A 921 -20.10 6.04 -39.19
CA ALA A 921 -19.54 5.46 -40.40
C ALA A 921 -20.51 5.49 -41.60
N THR A 922 -21.82 5.42 -41.37
CA THR A 922 -22.81 5.56 -42.45
C THR A 922 -22.98 7.01 -42.90
N ASP A 923 -22.93 7.95 -41.96
CA ASP A 923 -23.24 9.37 -42.21
C ASP A 923 -22.00 10.22 -42.54
N ASN A 924 -20.80 9.67 -42.34
CA ASN A 924 -19.52 10.23 -42.75
C ASN A 924 -18.69 9.17 -43.51
N PRO A 925 -19.04 8.84 -44.77
CA PRO A 925 -18.24 7.91 -45.56
C PRO A 925 -16.87 8.56 -45.79
N VAL A 926 -15.86 8.09 -45.07
CA VAL A 926 -14.46 8.40 -45.37
C VAL A 926 -14.22 7.90 -46.79
N GLU A 927 -13.93 8.81 -47.74
CA GLU A 927 -13.36 8.41 -49.02
C GLU A 927 -12.06 7.66 -48.72
N GLU A 928 -12.05 6.35 -48.95
CA GLU A 928 -10.81 5.56 -48.89
C GLU A 928 -9.79 6.14 -49.89
N PRO A 929 -8.49 6.22 -49.52
CA PRO A 929 -7.46 6.84 -50.34
C PRO A 929 -7.18 6.13 -51.67
#